data_AF-A0A1E3NS42-F1
#
_entry.id   AF-A0A1E3NS42-F1
#
_cell.length_a   1.000
_cell.length_b   1.000
_cell.length_c   1.000
_cell.angle_alpha   90.00
_cell.angle_beta   90.00
_cell.angle_gamma   90.00
#
_symmetry.space_group_name_H-M   'P 1'
#
loop_
_entity.id
_entity.type
_entity.pdbx_description
1 polymer ?
#
loop_
_entity_poly.entity_id
_entity_poly.type
_entity_poly.pdbx_seq_one_letter_code
_entity_poly.pdbx_strand_id
1 'polypeptide(L)'
;MKLATSLLLALTGSCLGSSFNTSSIIDYNVTRSSYHIAVGNDTDYSYWSLMATNASLSYADGYNVTVAIIGDGVNSKYLLSNDSVHSVLDVYSNSTYLFSENELTEDTLAAKVLLANAPATKIKSYKIFKNSDSTTSITSKLVSAVLTAVNDKSVDFIYINTWQAYGGWSESYLSELMNEAGRQKPIVLPMGQSNGIFQFSDGAAAENVIAVGGAGYEGVPGFATDIDGEIYGVYAEKAMNLWANNTLVLGQLDSNCRLKSNVSDHESNLLFIDVGNCSSDQIVETVIESNFTQLLTTGEEYQLYNFSAKSGYTSAMIGRENGMKILKRLENGDTIVAHKRFDENMIVVDYEFDEYSINFNSSMGPTLDLYLKPNIIAQSAFFFDDLNVYASGTSLSAAYVAGVVAAYASGMRDKSWYNGIVDRVTTSGDQVNFRNLTHTSSEIENPIVQGGGIINAEDFVLKNYDISPGFFALKEAKTTSEITFSITNNNDKAAKRFHISGLDAITIYSQDLDIDANNNNMYPFPIYGNVTAATVVIEKNTILVPGGKSVNVTVLITPPNYCSEADRIPVYGGYIQVKDLSTNIVSSIPYFGSTVEFHSLETQTDEEFYWKEFHYEPDGRYCDMWVNGSVVNDTNHFMQIYFNDRIGSPLIDILVVEKDWTETDFVYPPVPGQNKFIERIQGTRYPGGYPWHYAPRSNTTLDDQWDDWHDGLLANGSVLPAGEYKILLRILKHNVQDPSDWDEWYNHVSPWFVMDYANVTEVDLPLTTISISQTTLKTVSTSAAAASTSSMDMAGMHM
;
A
#
# COMPACT_ATOMS: atom_id res chain seq x y z
N MET A 1 -52.94 -28.07 13.71
CA MET A 1 -53.78 -29.25 13.39
C MET A 1 -52.92 -30.19 12.56
N LYS A 2 -52.55 -31.37 13.12
CA LYS A 2 -52.07 -32.64 12.50
C LYS A 2 -51.02 -32.58 11.37
N LEU A 3 -49.90 -33.31 11.32
CA LEU A 3 -49.26 -34.42 12.05
C LEU A 3 -47.80 -34.47 11.47
N ALA A 4 -46.70 -34.46 12.26
CA ALA A 4 -45.80 -35.59 12.61
C ALA A 4 -45.46 -36.57 11.46
N THR A 5 -44.25 -37.14 11.25
CA THR A 5 -43.18 -37.55 12.19
C THR A 5 -41.92 -38.00 11.40
N SER A 6 -40.79 -38.05 12.10
CA SER A 6 -39.44 -38.54 11.76
C SER A 6 -39.32 -40.06 11.53
N LEU A 7 -38.23 -40.51 10.88
CA LEU A 7 -37.66 -41.84 11.13
C LEU A 7 -36.12 -41.88 10.91
N LEU A 8 -35.45 -42.52 11.86
CA LEU A 8 -34.03 -42.83 12.01
C LEU A 8 -33.90 -44.37 11.98
N LEU A 9 -32.91 -44.95 11.28
CA LEU A 9 -31.97 -46.02 11.73
C LEU A 9 -31.37 -46.89 10.59
N ALA A 10 -30.03 -46.94 10.62
CA ALA A 10 -29.13 -48.11 10.66
C ALA A 10 -29.03 -49.17 9.52
N LEU A 11 -27.85 -49.14 8.87
CA LEU A 11 -26.81 -50.18 8.74
C LEU A 11 -27.18 -51.65 8.39
N THR A 12 -26.67 -52.09 7.23
CA THR A 12 -25.85 -53.29 6.95
C THR A 12 -25.06 -52.98 5.65
N GLY A 13 -23.77 -53.21 5.40
CA GLY A 13 -22.77 -54.11 5.96
C GLY A 13 -22.20 -55.00 4.84
N SER A 14 -20.87 -54.94 4.64
CA SER A 14 -19.97 -55.82 3.84
C SER A 14 -19.77 -55.53 2.34
N CYS A 15 -18.61 -55.72 1.68
CA CYS A 15 -17.18 -55.90 2.00
C CYS A 15 -16.42 -56.00 0.63
N LEU A 16 -15.07 -55.98 0.67
CA LEU A 16 -14.06 -56.05 -0.43
C LEU A 16 -13.60 -54.66 -0.91
N GLY A 17 -12.38 -54.16 -0.72
CA GLY A 17 -11.13 -54.75 -0.23
C GLY A 17 -10.04 -54.67 -1.30
N SER A 18 -9.17 -53.66 -1.24
CA SER A 18 -7.76 -53.78 -1.67
C SER A 18 -6.95 -52.56 -1.20
N SER A 19 -6.02 -52.86 -0.30
CA SER A 19 -4.94 -52.02 0.23
C SER A 19 -3.85 -51.73 -0.80
N PHE A 20 -3.30 -50.51 -0.80
CA PHE A 20 -1.91 -50.28 -1.21
C PHE A 20 -1.20 -49.38 -0.19
N ASN A 21 0.05 -49.76 0.01
CA ASN A 21 0.87 -49.49 1.18
C ASN A 21 1.76 -48.25 0.99
N THR A 22 2.20 -47.74 2.13
CA THR A 22 3.06 -46.60 2.39
C THR A 22 4.45 -46.66 1.75
N SER A 23 5.02 -45.46 1.53
CA SER A 23 6.43 -45.04 1.73
C SER A 23 7.11 -44.42 0.50
N SER A 24 7.53 -43.16 0.64
CA SER A 24 8.93 -42.74 0.48
C SER A 24 9.08 -41.26 0.86
N ILE A 25 9.37 -41.01 2.13
CA ILE A 25 10.02 -39.77 2.59
C ILE A 25 11.50 -39.96 2.25
N ILE A 26 12.05 -39.05 1.46
CA ILE A 26 13.49 -38.98 1.19
C ILE A 26 14.08 -38.07 2.27
N ASP A 27 14.67 -38.69 3.30
CA ASP A 27 15.54 -38.03 4.27
C ASP A 27 16.88 -37.69 3.60
N TYR A 28 17.19 -36.40 3.45
CA TYR A 28 18.56 -35.97 3.21
C TYR A 28 19.29 -35.90 4.54
N ASN A 29 20.06 -36.95 4.81
CA ASN A 29 21.00 -37.05 5.91
C ASN A 29 22.29 -36.29 5.52
N VAL A 30 22.40 -35.01 5.86
CA VAL A 30 23.66 -34.27 5.74
C VAL A 30 24.46 -34.46 7.01
N THR A 31 25.51 -35.25 6.87
CA THR A 31 26.57 -35.48 7.85
C THR A 31 27.23 -34.18 8.32
N ARG A 32 27.36 -34.08 9.65
CA ARG A 32 28.22 -33.14 10.39
C ARG A 32 29.53 -32.86 9.67
N SER A 33 29.73 -31.60 9.29
CA SER A 33 31.05 -31.00 9.14
C SER A 33 31.21 -29.95 10.23
N SER A 34 32.25 -30.17 11.04
CA SER A 34 32.71 -29.35 12.14
C SER A 34 33.11 -27.95 11.66
N TYR A 35 32.44 -26.91 12.16
CA TYR A 35 32.95 -25.54 12.14
C TYR A 35 33.58 -25.21 13.49
N HIS A 36 34.86 -24.82 13.43
CA HIS A 36 35.59 -24.22 14.52
C HIS A 36 34.98 -22.87 14.86
N ILE A 37 34.49 -22.71 16.09
CA ILE A 37 34.21 -21.41 16.70
C ILE A 37 35.55 -20.81 17.09
N ALA A 38 35.96 -19.75 16.40
CA ALA A 38 36.98 -18.85 16.89
C ALA A 38 36.36 -18.00 18.01
N VAL A 39 36.89 -18.20 19.22
CA VAL A 39 36.59 -17.40 20.41
C VAL A 39 37.19 -16.01 20.21
N GLY A 40 36.34 -14.99 20.25
CA GLY A 40 36.70 -13.58 20.28
C GLY A 40 35.89 -12.88 21.36
N ASN A 41 36.60 -12.30 22.32
CA ASN A 41 36.20 -11.91 23.68
C ASN A 41 35.11 -10.83 23.83
N ASP A 42 34.41 -10.98 24.96
CA ASP A 42 33.93 -9.97 25.93
C ASP A 42 32.91 -8.90 25.51
N THR A 43 31.65 -9.10 25.95
CA THR A 43 31.00 -8.26 26.98
C THR A 43 29.69 -8.91 27.44
N ASP A 44 29.75 -9.54 28.63
CA ASP A 44 28.61 -10.07 29.37
C ASP A 44 27.70 -8.93 29.86
N TYR A 45 26.42 -8.95 29.50
CA TYR A 45 25.35 -8.31 30.30
C TYR A 45 24.47 -9.41 30.88
N SER A 46 24.57 -9.58 32.19
CA SER A 46 23.71 -10.47 32.98
C SER A 46 22.44 -9.72 33.37
N TYR A 47 21.28 -10.14 32.85
CA TYR A 47 19.98 -9.70 33.36
C TYR A 47 19.43 -10.70 34.38
N TRP A 48 19.02 -10.17 35.53
CA TRP A 48 18.37 -10.87 36.62
C TRP A 48 16.94 -11.26 36.23
N SER A 49 16.58 -12.55 36.35
CA SER A 49 15.20 -13.01 36.26
C SER A 49 14.52 -12.92 37.63
N LEU A 50 13.46 -12.11 37.76
CA LEU A 50 12.53 -12.19 38.88
C LEU A 50 11.37 -13.13 38.50
N MET A 51 11.22 -14.25 39.21
CA MET A 51 10.02 -15.09 39.12
C MET A 51 8.87 -14.41 39.87
N ALA A 52 7.70 -14.32 39.25
CA ALA A 52 6.44 -14.12 39.95
C ALA A 52 5.27 -14.83 39.25
N THR A 53 4.31 -15.20 40.07
CA THR A 53 3.38 -16.33 39.94
C THR A 53 2.01 -15.97 39.39
N ASN A 54 1.39 -16.97 38.74
CA ASN A 54 0.01 -17.01 38.24
C ASN A 54 -1.04 -16.33 39.12
N ALA A 55 -1.83 -15.44 38.52
CA ALA A 55 -3.20 -15.17 38.91
C ALA A 55 -4.06 -15.02 37.64
N SER A 56 -5.00 -15.95 37.46
CA SER A 56 -5.95 -16.00 36.35
C SER A 56 -7.17 -15.13 36.65
N LEU A 57 -7.53 -14.23 35.74
CA LEU A 57 -8.87 -13.67 35.64
C LEU A 57 -9.42 -13.99 34.25
N SER A 58 -10.46 -14.83 34.22
CA SER A 58 -11.20 -15.15 33.01
C SER A 58 -11.99 -13.92 32.57
N TYR A 59 -11.54 -13.26 31.50
CA TYR A 59 -12.50 -12.57 30.66
C TYR A 59 -13.45 -13.61 30.06
N ALA A 60 -14.73 -13.26 29.97
CA ALA A 60 -15.82 -14.09 29.50
C ALA A 60 -15.44 -14.92 28.28
N ASP A 61 -15.98 -16.14 28.17
CA ASP A 61 -15.78 -17.18 27.14
C ASP A 61 -15.74 -16.67 25.67
N GLY A 62 -14.73 -15.88 25.32
CA GLY A 62 -14.44 -15.42 23.97
C GLY A 62 -13.77 -16.55 23.21
N TYR A 63 -14.13 -16.72 21.95
CA TYR A 63 -13.50 -17.73 21.11
C TYR A 63 -12.04 -17.31 20.85
N ASN A 64 -11.12 -18.29 20.87
CA ASN A 64 -9.72 -18.05 20.53
C ASN A 64 -9.61 -17.70 19.04
N VAL A 65 -9.39 -16.43 18.71
CA VAL A 65 -9.08 -15.97 17.36
C VAL A 65 -7.60 -16.15 17.08
N THR A 66 -7.26 -16.63 15.89
CA THR A 66 -5.86 -16.71 15.42
C THR A 66 -5.67 -15.89 14.15
N VAL A 67 -4.69 -14.99 14.16
CA VAL A 67 -4.27 -14.23 12.98
C VAL A 67 -2.99 -14.83 12.39
N ALA A 68 -2.94 -14.96 11.07
CA ALA A 68 -1.70 -15.19 10.35
C ALA A 68 -1.08 -13.85 9.96
N ILE A 69 0.18 -13.62 10.32
CA ILE A 69 0.93 -12.41 9.96
C ILE A 69 1.97 -12.79 8.93
N ILE A 70 1.91 -12.17 7.77
CA ILE A 70 2.88 -12.37 6.69
C ILE A 70 3.61 -11.05 6.48
N GLY A 71 4.92 -11.02 6.62
CA GLY A 71 5.64 -9.77 6.38
C GLY A 71 7.14 -9.88 6.39
N ASP A 72 7.79 -8.76 6.08
CA ASP A 72 9.23 -8.67 6.23
C ASP A 72 9.65 -8.73 7.70
N GLY A 73 10.84 -9.28 7.92
CA GLY A 73 11.31 -9.55 9.27
C GLY A 73 11.62 -8.32 10.10
N VAL A 74 11.64 -7.14 9.47
CA VAL A 74 11.80 -5.87 10.16
C VAL A 74 10.47 -5.57 10.84
N ASN A 75 9.35 -5.62 10.11
CA ASN A 75 8.05 -5.28 10.67
C ASN A 75 7.40 -6.35 11.58
N SER A 76 7.71 -7.62 11.37
CA SER A 76 7.15 -8.72 12.17
C SER A 76 7.76 -8.86 13.57
N LYS A 77 8.91 -8.22 13.85
CA LYS A 77 9.46 -8.09 15.21
C LYS A 77 8.54 -7.27 16.12
N TYR A 78 7.79 -6.31 15.57
CA TYR A 78 7.05 -5.31 16.35
C TYR A 78 5.69 -5.80 16.89
N LEU A 79 5.28 -7.03 16.55
CA LEU A 79 4.08 -7.66 17.12
C LEU A 79 4.40 -8.78 18.11
N LEU A 80 5.68 -9.14 18.27
CA LEU A 80 6.13 -10.26 19.09
C LEU A 80 7.39 -9.86 19.85
N SER A 81 7.30 -9.74 21.17
CA SER A 81 8.50 -9.60 21.99
C SER A 81 9.30 -10.91 22.01
N ASN A 82 10.60 -10.77 21.76
CA ASN A 82 11.71 -11.72 21.84
C ASN A 82 12.05 -12.66 20.67
N ASP A 83 13.34 -12.59 20.34
CA ASP A 83 14.10 -13.35 19.34
C ASP A 83 14.27 -14.83 19.74
N SER A 84 13.92 -15.77 18.85
CA SER A 84 14.85 -16.78 18.29
C SER A 84 14.16 -17.87 17.44
N VAL A 85 14.66 -18.00 16.21
CA VAL A 85 14.90 -19.19 15.36
C VAL A 85 13.89 -20.36 15.35
N HIS A 86 13.35 -20.61 14.14
CA HIS A 86 12.76 -21.86 13.64
C HIS A 86 11.95 -22.72 14.62
N SER A 87 10.75 -22.27 14.96
CA SER A 87 9.66 -23.16 15.31
C SER A 87 8.32 -22.45 15.18
N VAL A 88 7.25 -23.22 14.92
CA VAL A 88 5.87 -22.76 15.12
C VAL A 88 5.76 -22.38 16.59
N LEU A 89 5.85 -21.09 16.89
CA LEU A 89 5.75 -20.55 18.23
C LEU A 89 4.27 -20.22 18.48
N ASP A 90 3.60 -21.06 19.28
CA ASP A 90 2.33 -20.69 19.92
C ASP A 90 2.63 -19.62 20.97
N VAL A 91 2.54 -18.34 20.59
CA VAL A 91 2.70 -17.23 21.53
C VAL A 91 1.35 -16.99 22.22
N TYR A 92 1.30 -17.25 23.53
CA TYR A 92 0.21 -16.81 24.40
C TYR A 92 0.56 -15.41 24.95
N SER A 93 -0.04 -14.35 24.42
CA SER A 93 0.04 -12.99 24.98
C SER A 93 -0.87 -12.85 26.20
N ASN A 94 -0.54 -13.53 27.30
CA ASN A 94 -1.19 -13.30 28.59
C ASN A 94 -0.33 -12.36 29.44
N SER A 95 -0.50 -11.06 29.23
CA SER A 95 -0.01 -10.05 30.17
C SER A 95 -1.03 -8.91 30.30
N THR A 96 -1.89 -9.01 31.31
CA THR A 96 -2.78 -7.95 31.76
C THR A 96 -2.45 -7.68 33.23
N TYR A 97 -1.98 -6.48 33.55
CA TYR A 97 -1.92 -6.01 34.93
C TYR A 97 -3.31 -5.47 35.30
N LEU A 98 -3.86 -5.95 36.41
CA LEU A 98 -5.07 -5.40 37.02
C LEU A 98 -4.64 -4.60 38.24
N PHE A 99 -4.85 -3.28 38.20
CA PHE A 99 -4.85 -2.46 39.41
C PHE A 99 -6.29 -2.33 39.88
N SER A 100 -6.52 -2.54 41.18
CA SER A 100 -7.83 -2.26 41.76
C SER A 100 -8.05 -0.74 41.79
N GLU A 101 -9.29 -0.30 41.61
CA GLU A 101 -9.72 1.12 41.54
C GLU A 101 -9.27 1.98 42.76
N ASN A 102 -8.77 1.34 43.82
CA ASN A 102 -8.28 1.98 45.05
C ASN A 102 -6.74 2.04 45.19
N GLU A 103 -5.97 1.56 44.20
CA GLU A 103 -4.49 1.55 44.22
C GLU A 103 -3.83 2.49 43.20
N LEU A 104 -4.60 3.32 42.51
CA LEU A 104 -4.07 4.35 41.62
C LEU A 104 -3.60 5.56 42.44
N THR A 105 -2.30 5.61 42.76
CA THR A 105 -1.63 6.85 43.15
C THR A 105 -1.22 7.62 41.89
N GLU A 106 -0.99 8.95 41.97
CA GLU A 106 -0.47 9.74 40.83
C GLU A 106 0.79 9.12 40.20
N ASP A 107 1.61 8.41 40.99
CA ASP A 107 2.82 7.74 40.52
C ASP A 107 2.55 6.47 39.68
N THR A 108 1.37 5.84 39.77
CA THR A 108 1.01 4.66 38.96
C THR A 108 0.39 5.03 37.61
N LEU A 109 -0.02 6.28 37.41
CA LEU A 109 -0.52 6.79 36.13
C LEU A 109 0.55 6.84 35.03
N ALA A 110 1.84 6.77 35.39
CA ALA A 110 2.94 6.93 34.45
C ALA A 110 3.31 5.66 33.66
N ALA A 111 2.83 4.47 34.07
CA ALA A 111 3.00 3.26 33.28
C ALA A 111 1.90 3.18 32.21
N LYS A 112 2.03 3.93 31.12
CA LYS A 112 1.20 3.74 29.92
C LYS A 112 1.49 2.35 29.35
N VAL A 113 0.65 1.37 29.67
CA VAL A 113 0.70 0.04 29.05
C VAL A 113 0.22 0.19 27.61
N LEU A 114 1.11 -0.08 26.65
CA LEU A 114 0.71 -0.25 25.25
C LEU A 114 -0.15 -1.51 25.15
N LEU A 115 -1.47 -1.33 25.03
CA LEU A 115 -2.40 -2.42 24.81
C LEU A 115 -2.69 -2.53 23.31
N ALA A 116 -2.50 -3.74 22.76
CA ALA A 116 -2.99 -4.05 21.43
C ALA A 116 -4.52 -4.03 21.40
N ASN A 117 -5.12 -3.72 20.23
CA ASN A 117 -6.58 -3.69 20.03
C ASN A 117 -7.28 -5.03 20.35
N ALA A 118 -6.56 -6.15 20.28
CA ALA A 118 -7.09 -7.49 20.59
C ALA A 118 -6.02 -8.35 21.28
N PRO A 119 -5.71 -8.08 22.57
CA PRO A 119 -4.51 -8.59 23.23
C PRO A 119 -4.53 -10.11 23.49
N ALA A 120 -5.70 -10.76 23.40
CA ALA A 120 -5.86 -12.20 23.56
C ALA A 120 -5.77 -12.98 22.24
N THR A 121 -5.53 -12.31 21.11
CA THR A 121 -5.45 -12.94 19.79
C THR A 121 -4.18 -13.79 19.68
N LYS A 122 -4.32 -15.02 19.18
CA LYS A 122 -3.17 -15.88 18.87
C LYS A 122 -2.54 -15.44 17.55
N ILE A 123 -1.22 -15.42 17.50
CA ILE A 123 -0.48 -14.99 16.31
C ILE A 123 0.28 -16.18 15.73
N LYS A 124 0.12 -16.42 14.43
CA LYS A 124 0.98 -17.28 13.62
C LYS A 124 1.76 -16.41 12.65
N SER A 125 3.08 -16.40 12.73
CA SER A 125 3.92 -15.53 11.89
C SER A 125 4.61 -16.30 10.76
N TYR A 126 4.54 -15.75 9.55
CA TYR A 126 5.20 -16.22 8.34
C TYR A 126 6.18 -15.14 7.88
N LYS A 127 7.45 -15.36 8.18
CA LYS A 127 8.52 -14.38 7.93
C LYS A 127 9.01 -14.49 6.48
N ILE A 128 8.96 -13.38 5.73
CA ILE A 128 9.41 -13.33 4.32
C ILE A 128 10.46 -12.23 4.18
N PHE A 129 11.69 -12.58 3.81
CA PHE A 129 12.71 -11.57 3.53
C PHE A 129 13.01 -11.46 2.04
N LYS A 130 13.18 -10.21 1.58
CA LYS A 130 13.99 -9.90 0.40
C LYS A 130 15.45 -10.10 0.81
N ASN A 131 16.06 -11.20 0.39
CA ASN A 131 17.51 -11.26 0.37
C ASN A 131 17.96 -10.52 -0.88
N SER A 132 18.90 -9.58 -0.76
CA SER A 132 19.52 -8.87 -1.89
C SER A 132 20.05 -9.83 -2.97
N ASP A 133 20.39 -11.06 -2.58
CA ASP A 133 21.17 -11.98 -3.42
C ASP A 133 20.36 -13.15 -4.00
N SER A 134 19.04 -13.24 -3.75
CA SER A 134 18.26 -14.41 -4.21
C SER A 134 17.46 -14.13 -5.48
N THR A 135 17.75 -14.90 -6.54
CA THR A 135 16.99 -14.98 -7.80
C THR A 135 15.55 -15.48 -7.65
N THR A 136 15.13 -15.89 -6.44
CA THR A 136 13.72 -16.19 -6.15
C THR A 136 13.00 -14.90 -5.80
N SER A 137 12.03 -14.51 -6.63
CA SER A 137 11.23 -13.32 -6.39
C SER A 137 10.53 -13.44 -5.04
N ILE A 138 10.55 -12.35 -4.26
CA ILE A 138 9.79 -12.22 -2.99
C ILE A 138 8.32 -12.65 -3.16
N THR A 139 7.77 -12.43 -4.36
CA THR A 139 6.44 -12.87 -4.80
C THR A 139 6.22 -14.37 -4.58
N SER A 140 7.16 -15.25 -4.96
CA SER A 140 7.01 -16.71 -4.79
C SER A 140 6.89 -17.13 -3.33
N LYS A 141 7.64 -16.48 -2.43
CA LYS A 141 7.57 -16.71 -0.98
C LYS A 141 6.27 -16.19 -0.40
N LEU A 142 5.81 -15.02 -0.88
CA LEU A 142 4.52 -14.44 -0.50
C LEU A 142 3.37 -15.37 -0.89
N VAL A 143 3.35 -15.84 -2.14
CA VAL A 143 2.35 -16.81 -2.63
C VAL A 143 2.31 -18.04 -1.74
N SER A 144 3.47 -18.62 -1.43
CA SER A 144 3.56 -19.81 -0.56
C SER A 144 3.03 -19.54 0.86
N ALA A 145 3.37 -18.40 1.46
CA ALA A 145 2.89 -18.03 2.79
C ALA A 145 1.37 -17.82 2.82
N VAL A 146 0.81 -17.12 1.83
CA VAL A 146 -0.64 -16.89 1.70
C VAL A 146 -1.36 -18.22 1.57
N LEU A 147 -0.94 -19.07 0.63
CA LEU A 147 -1.56 -20.40 0.44
C LEU A 147 -1.45 -21.27 1.69
N THR A 148 -0.35 -21.19 2.43
CA THR A 148 -0.19 -21.91 3.71
C THR A 148 -1.17 -21.38 4.76
N ALA A 149 -1.28 -20.06 4.93
CA ALA A 149 -2.18 -19.43 5.90
C ALA A 149 -3.66 -19.67 5.58
N VAL A 150 -4.05 -19.63 4.30
CA VAL A 150 -5.42 -19.95 3.84
C VAL A 150 -5.77 -21.41 4.17
N ASN A 151 -4.85 -22.35 3.92
CA ASN A 151 -5.10 -23.77 4.19
C ASN A 151 -5.03 -24.16 5.68
N ASP A 152 -4.42 -23.34 6.53
CA ASP A 152 -4.34 -23.61 7.97
C ASP A 152 -5.70 -23.37 8.66
N LYS A 153 -6.39 -24.44 9.04
CA LYS A 153 -7.72 -24.34 9.68
C LYS A 153 -7.72 -23.58 11.00
N SER A 154 -6.57 -23.46 11.67
CA SER A 154 -6.49 -22.72 12.92
C SER A 154 -6.41 -21.22 12.69
N VAL A 155 -6.10 -20.74 11.49
CA VAL A 155 -6.02 -19.30 11.15
C VAL A 155 -7.42 -18.81 10.79
N ASP A 156 -7.86 -17.72 11.40
CA ASP A 156 -9.17 -17.12 11.18
C ASP A 156 -9.16 -16.00 10.15
N PHE A 157 -8.09 -15.20 10.10
CA PHE A 157 -7.87 -14.20 9.07
C PHE A 157 -6.37 -13.93 8.88
N ILE A 158 -6.01 -13.22 7.83
CA ILE A 158 -4.63 -12.96 7.42
C ILE A 158 -4.37 -11.46 7.45
N TYR A 159 -3.25 -11.06 8.05
CA TYR A 159 -2.68 -9.73 7.94
C TYR A 159 -1.38 -9.82 7.15
N ILE A 160 -1.25 -9.01 6.10
CA ILE A 160 -0.07 -8.98 5.24
C ILE A 160 0.55 -7.59 5.33
N ASN A 161 1.84 -7.55 5.66
CA ASN A 161 2.64 -6.34 5.62
C ASN A 161 3.87 -6.56 4.74
N THR A 162 3.68 -6.42 3.44
CA THR A 162 4.75 -6.56 2.47
C THR A 162 4.86 -5.31 1.62
N TRP A 163 6.09 -4.91 1.34
CA TRP A 163 6.38 -3.82 0.44
C TRP A 163 6.45 -4.33 -1.00
N GLN A 164 5.39 -4.06 -1.77
CA GLN A 164 5.46 -4.01 -3.23
C GLN A 164 4.72 -2.74 -3.64
N ALA A 165 5.51 -1.67 -3.86
CA ALA A 165 5.03 -0.49 -4.57
C ALA A 165 4.89 -0.87 -6.05
N TYR A 166 3.94 -0.21 -6.73
CA TYR A 166 3.67 -0.33 -8.17
C TYR A 166 2.81 -1.55 -8.55
N GLY A 167 1.54 -1.50 -8.17
CA GLY A 167 0.46 -2.23 -8.81
C GLY A 167 -0.64 -1.27 -9.23
N GLY A 168 -1.89 -1.75 -9.23
CA GLY A 168 -3.02 -0.89 -9.59
C GLY A 168 -4.21 -1.64 -10.15
N TRP A 169 -4.00 -2.89 -10.57
CA TRP A 169 -4.98 -3.71 -11.27
C TRP A 169 -5.50 -4.82 -10.35
N SER A 170 -6.82 -5.00 -10.28
CA SER A 170 -7.40 -6.12 -9.51
C SER A 170 -7.18 -7.49 -10.17
N GLU A 171 -6.76 -7.48 -11.43
CA GLU A 171 -6.49 -8.65 -12.28
C GLU A 171 -4.99 -8.98 -12.39
N SER A 172 -4.11 -8.22 -11.73
CA SER A 172 -2.72 -8.62 -11.64
C SER A 172 -2.59 -9.99 -10.95
N TYR A 173 -1.51 -10.70 -11.23
CA TYR A 173 -1.29 -12.04 -10.68
C TYR A 173 -1.40 -12.10 -9.15
N LEU A 174 -0.84 -11.09 -8.44
CA LEU A 174 -0.93 -11.06 -6.99
C LEU A 174 -2.35 -10.70 -6.53
N SER A 175 -3.03 -9.76 -7.20
CA SER A 175 -4.41 -9.41 -6.89
C SER A 175 -5.37 -10.57 -7.10
N GLU A 176 -5.22 -11.35 -8.17
CA GLU A 176 -6.03 -12.55 -8.41
C GLU A 176 -5.84 -13.59 -7.30
N LEU A 177 -4.60 -13.82 -6.86
CA LEU A 177 -4.32 -14.69 -5.71
C LEU A 177 -5.00 -14.16 -4.45
N MET A 178 -4.87 -12.87 -4.17
CA MET A 178 -5.47 -12.23 -3.00
C MET A 178 -7.00 -12.23 -3.06
N ASN A 179 -7.58 -12.10 -4.25
CA ASN A 179 -9.01 -12.22 -4.49
C ASN A 179 -9.52 -13.61 -4.14
N GLU A 180 -8.84 -14.65 -4.64
CA GLU A 180 -9.23 -16.04 -4.36
C GLU A 180 -9.00 -16.44 -2.89
N ALA A 181 -7.90 -15.97 -2.30
CA ALA A 181 -7.60 -16.17 -0.89
C ALA A 181 -8.61 -15.42 0.01
N GLY A 182 -8.95 -14.18 -0.34
CA GLY A 182 -9.89 -13.29 0.35
C GLY A 182 -11.31 -13.85 0.45
N ARG A 183 -11.77 -14.56 -0.59
CA ARG A 183 -13.05 -15.30 -0.58
C ARG A 183 -13.09 -16.43 0.44
N GLN A 184 -11.93 -17.02 0.75
CA GLN A 184 -11.84 -18.14 1.70
C GLN A 184 -11.59 -17.67 3.12
N LYS A 185 -10.80 -16.61 3.29
CA LYS A 185 -10.49 -15.98 4.57
C LYS A 185 -10.28 -14.49 4.42
N PRO A 186 -10.75 -13.67 5.37
CA PRO A 186 -10.50 -12.24 5.35
C PRO A 186 -9.00 -11.93 5.33
N ILE A 187 -8.61 -10.95 4.50
CA ILE A 187 -7.22 -10.47 4.40
C ILE A 187 -7.22 -8.96 4.62
N VAL A 188 -6.32 -8.50 5.50
CA VAL A 188 -6.06 -7.08 5.77
C VAL A 188 -4.64 -6.75 5.30
N LEU A 189 -4.49 -5.66 4.55
CA LEU A 189 -3.19 -5.20 4.06
C LEU A 189 -3.13 -3.68 3.87
N PRO A 190 -1.92 -3.09 3.94
CA PRO A 190 -1.73 -1.68 3.68
C PRO A 190 -1.88 -1.32 2.21
N MET A 191 -2.30 -0.09 1.94
CA MET A 191 -2.35 0.47 0.58
C MET A 191 -0.96 0.69 -0.04
N GLY A 192 0.11 0.79 0.75
CA GLY A 192 1.43 1.22 0.27
C GLY A 192 1.68 2.72 0.49
N GLN A 193 2.83 3.23 0.02
CA GLN A 193 3.29 4.60 0.25
C GLN A 193 3.87 5.29 -0.99
N SER A 194 3.05 5.49 -2.03
CA SER A 194 3.45 6.15 -3.29
C SER A 194 2.84 7.55 -3.52
N ASN A 195 1.94 8.01 -2.64
CA ASN A 195 1.47 9.41 -2.55
C ASN A 195 0.67 9.94 -3.75
N GLY A 196 0.23 9.08 -4.67
CA GLY A 196 -0.56 9.45 -5.84
C GLY A 196 -1.83 8.64 -6.03
N ILE A 197 -2.74 9.17 -6.86
CA ILE A 197 -3.94 8.48 -7.36
C ILE A 197 -3.48 7.37 -8.31
N PHE A 198 -4.12 6.20 -8.19
CA PHE A 198 -3.81 4.98 -8.94
C PHE A 198 -2.49 4.32 -8.57
N GLN A 199 -1.83 4.78 -7.52
CA GLN A 199 -0.53 4.26 -7.10
C GLN A 199 -0.70 3.59 -5.75
N PHE A 200 -0.87 2.28 -5.73
CA PHE A 200 -0.95 1.48 -4.50
C PHE A 200 -0.37 0.08 -4.72
N SER A 201 -0.27 -0.69 -3.64
CA SER A 201 0.31 -2.03 -3.66
C SER A 201 -0.53 -3.01 -4.47
N ASP A 202 0.13 -3.85 -5.26
CA ASP A 202 -0.53 -4.79 -6.17
C ASP A 202 -1.59 -5.64 -5.45
N GLY A 203 -1.22 -6.37 -4.39
CA GLY A 203 -2.20 -7.16 -3.64
C GLY A 203 -3.35 -6.35 -3.03
N ALA A 204 -3.18 -5.04 -2.78
CA ALA A 204 -4.23 -4.18 -2.22
C ALA A 204 -5.32 -3.83 -3.24
N ALA A 205 -5.04 -3.98 -4.54
CA ALA A 205 -6.01 -3.82 -5.62
C ALA A 205 -7.15 -4.85 -5.57
N ALA A 206 -6.89 -6.02 -4.99
CA ALA A 206 -7.85 -7.11 -4.95
C ALA A 206 -9.21 -6.66 -4.35
N GLU A 207 -10.31 -7.08 -4.95
CA GLU A 207 -11.66 -6.73 -4.51
C GLU A 207 -12.01 -7.37 -3.15
N ASN A 208 -11.55 -8.60 -2.91
CA ASN A 208 -11.95 -9.40 -1.74
C ASN A 208 -11.01 -9.24 -0.53
N VAL A 209 -10.30 -8.13 -0.45
CA VAL A 209 -9.41 -7.80 0.67
C VAL A 209 -9.74 -6.44 1.28
N ILE A 210 -9.36 -6.25 2.53
CA ILE A 210 -9.46 -4.99 3.26
C ILE A 210 -8.15 -4.25 3.06
N ALA A 211 -8.14 -3.31 2.11
CA ALA A 211 -7.02 -2.42 1.88
C ALA A 211 -7.14 -1.18 2.76
N VAL A 212 -6.07 -0.86 3.49
CA VAL A 212 -6.09 0.16 4.54
C VAL A 212 -5.14 1.31 4.20
N GLY A 213 -5.71 2.51 4.08
CA GLY A 213 -4.93 3.75 3.95
C GLY A 213 -4.57 4.35 5.31
N GLY A 214 -3.72 5.37 5.29
CA GLY A 214 -3.18 6.00 6.50
C GLY A 214 -3.86 7.33 6.79
N ALA A 215 -4.24 7.55 8.04
CA ALA A 215 -4.64 8.85 8.56
C ALA A 215 -3.57 9.39 9.53
N GLY A 216 -3.47 10.71 9.59
CA GLY A 216 -2.76 11.44 10.62
C GLY A 216 -3.42 11.29 11.99
N TYR A 217 -2.84 11.96 12.99
CA TYR A 217 -3.18 11.80 14.40
C TYR A 217 -3.73 13.11 14.96
N GLU A 218 -4.70 13.02 15.87
CA GLU A 218 -5.09 14.14 16.73
C GLU A 218 -3.93 14.60 17.61
N GLY A 219 -3.13 13.65 18.07
CA GLY A 219 -1.90 13.93 18.76
C GLY A 219 -1.00 12.71 18.74
N VAL A 220 0.28 12.98 18.89
CA VAL A 220 1.30 11.95 18.79
C VAL A 220 2.07 11.88 20.09
N PRO A 221 2.60 10.71 20.44
CA PRO A 221 3.45 10.64 21.60
C PRO A 221 4.76 11.39 21.32
N GLY A 222 5.07 12.37 22.16
CA GLY A 222 6.30 13.17 22.06
C GLY A 222 6.80 13.58 23.43
N PHE A 223 7.85 14.40 23.46
CA PHE A 223 8.45 14.89 24.69
C PHE A 223 7.98 16.30 24.99
N ALA A 224 7.86 16.65 26.26
CA ALA A 224 7.59 18.02 26.67
C ALA A 224 8.92 18.77 26.86
N THR A 225 9.03 19.97 26.31
CA THR A 225 10.11 20.91 26.63
C THR A 225 9.51 22.19 27.20
N ASP A 226 10.16 22.76 28.22
CA ASP A 226 9.78 24.03 28.81
C ASP A 226 10.64 25.12 28.16
N ILE A 227 10.01 26.08 27.49
CA ILE A 227 10.69 27.22 26.85
C ILE A 227 10.12 28.50 27.48
N ASP A 228 10.94 29.18 28.28
CA ASP A 228 10.57 30.37 29.07
C ASP A 228 9.31 30.20 29.96
N GLY A 229 9.05 29.01 30.49
CA GLY A 229 7.90 28.71 31.35
C GLY A 229 6.64 28.23 30.60
N GLU A 230 6.69 28.16 29.26
CA GLU A 230 5.65 27.57 28.43
C GLU A 230 6.03 26.15 28.01
N ILE A 231 5.06 25.23 28.04
CA ILE A 231 5.29 23.83 27.70
C ILE A 231 4.98 23.61 26.23
N TYR A 232 5.98 23.15 25.50
CA TYR A 232 5.88 22.77 24.11
C TYR A 232 6.04 21.27 23.96
N GLY A 233 5.25 20.68 23.08
CA GLY A 233 5.48 19.33 22.61
C GLY A 233 6.54 19.31 21.52
N VAL A 234 7.53 18.42 21.65
CA VAL A 234 8.60 18.21 20.69
C VAL A 234 8.75 16.74 20.34
N TYR A 235 9.21 16.51 19.13
CA TYR A 235 9.43 15.18 18.56
C TYR A 235 10.92 14.93 18.54
N ALA A 236 11.38 13.85 19.16
CA ALA A 236 12.81 13.55 19.25
C ALA A 236 13.05 12.04 19.16
N GLU A 237 14.14 11.64 18.50
CA GLU A 237 14.48 10.21 18.31
C GLU A 237 14.60 9.47 19.66
N LYS A 238 15.11 10.16 20.67
CA LYS A 238 15.24 9.69 22.05
C LYS A 238 14.70 10.76 22.98
N ALA A 239 14.36 10.37 24.21
CA ALA A 239 14.18 11.34 25.29
C ALA A 239 15.42 12.23 25.29
N MET A 240 15.26 13.47 24.83
CA MET A 240 16.42 14.29 24.58
C MET A 240 17.13 14.48 25.91
N ASN A 241 18.45 14.33 25.88
CA ASN A 241 19.28 14.81 26.96
C ASN A 241 19.41 16.35 26.89
N LEU A 242 18.29 17.08 26.73
CA LEU A 242 18.19 18.52 26.97
C LEU A 242 18.36 18.75 28.48
N TRP A 243 19.55 18.43 29.00
CA TRP A 243 19.77 18.25 30.43
C TRP A 243 20.32 19.49 31.13
N ALA A 244 20.46 20.60 30.41
CA ALA A 244 20.85 21.89 30.95
C ALA A 244 19.88 22.97 30.51
N ASN A 245 19.81 24.06 31.29
CA ASN A 245 19.17 25.30 30.87
C ASN A 245 19.98 25.84 29.69
N ASN A 246 19.53 25.50 28.48
CA ASN A 246 20.23 25.87 27.26
C ASN A 246 19.61 27.13 26.68
N THR A 247 20.46 28.06 26.26
CA THR A 247 19.97 29.23 25.53
C THR A 247 19.75 28.82 24.08
N LEU A 248 18.57 29.11 23.54
CA LEU A 248 18.31 28.93 22.11
C LEU A 248 19.12 29.97 21.34
N VAL A 249 19.82 29.51 20.31
CA VAL A 249 20.57 30.40 19.42
C VAL A 249 20.10 30.20 17.99
N LEU A 250 19.67 31.28 17.37
CA LEU A 250 19.14 31.26 16.01
C LEU A 250 20.27 30.98 15.00
N GLY A 251 20.15 29.85 14.29
CA GLY A 251 20.94 29.51 13.12
C GLY A 251 20.21 29.94 11.85
N GLN A 252 20.73 30.96 11.16
CA GLN A 252 20.20 31.37 9.85
C GLN A 252 20.93 30.63 8.73
N LEU A 253 20.19 29.90 7.91
CA LEU A 253 20.72 29.21 6.73
C LEU A 253 20.81 30.16 5.52
N ASP A 254 21.81 29.94 4.67
CA ASP A 254 21.95 30.57 3.35
C ASP A 254 21.27 29.75 2.25
N SER A 255 21.39 30.20 0.99
CA SER A 255 20.79 29.50 -0.15
C SER A 255 21.40 28.13 -0.46
N ASN A 256 22.57 27.82 0.15
CA ASN A 256 23.22 26.51 0.06
C ASN A 256 22.98 25.69 1.33
N CYS A 257 22.01 26.10 2.17
CA CYS A 257 21.68 25.48 3.43
C CYS A 257 22.78 25.50 4.48
N ARG A 258 23.75 26.42 4.40
CA ARG A 258 24.84 26.57 5.38
C ARG A 258 24.57 27.70 6.36
N LEU A 259 25.12 27.62 7.58
CA LEU A 259 25.01 28.71 8.56
C LEU A 259 25.71 29.99 8.07
N LYS A 260 24.98 31.11 8.00
CA LYS A 260 25.47 32.41 7.50
C LYS A 260 26.55 33.06 8.37
N SER A 261 26.68 32.66 9.63
CA SER A 261 27.62 33.25 10.59
C SER A 261 28.23 32.19 11.51
N ASN A 262 29.44 32.47 12.04
CA ASN A 262 30.01 31.71 13.15
C ASN A 262 29.21 32.05 14.41
N VAL A 263 28.07 31.39 14.58
CA VAL A 263 27.32 31.39 15.83
C VAL A 263 28.25 30.81 16.91
N SER A 264 28.52 31.55 17.99
CA SER A 264 29.47 31.08 19.01
C SER A 264 28.93 29.82 19.68
N ASP A 265 29.71 28.77 19.56
CA ASP A 265 29.49 27.42 20.06
C ASP A 265 29.85 27.33 21.55
N HIS A 266 28.99 27.85 22.42
CA HIS A 266 29.06 27.47 23.83
C HIS A 266 28.35 26.14 24.03
N GLU A 267 28.94 25.23 24.80
CA GLU A 267 28.39 23.89 25.10
C GLU A 267 26.98 23.92 25.73
N SER A 268 26.53 25.08 26.20
CA SER A 268 25.21 25.34 26.79
C SER A 268 24.19 25.93 25.80
N ASN A 269 24.47 25.93 24.50
CA ASN A 269 23.57 26.51 23.50
C ASN A 269 22.84 25.41 22.73
N LEU A 270 21.53 25.61 22.54
CA LEU A 270 20.68 24.80 21.68
C LEU A 270 20.54 25.53 20.33
N LEU A 271 21.00 24.92 19.24
CA LEU A 271 20.84 25.54 17.93
C LEU A 271 19.37 25.47 17.51
N PHE A 272 18.79 26.60 17.14
CA PHE A 272 17.42 26.69 16.63
C PHE A 272 17.44 27.05 15.14
N ILE A 273 16.87 26.20 14.29
CA ILE A 273 16.85 26.40 12.84
C ILE A 273 15.41 26.36 12.32
N ASP A 274 15.05 27.33 11.48
CA ASP A 274 13.92 27.20 10.56
C ASP A 274 14.38 26.39 9.35
N VAL A 275 13.76 25.23 9.11
CA VAL A 275 14.19 24.27 8.08
C VAL A 275 14.10 24.88 6.68
N GLY A 276 13.14 25.78 6.44
CA GLY A 276 13.02 26.50 5.18
C GLY A 276 12.84 25.56 3.99
N ASN A 277 13.72 25.68 2.99
CA ASN A 277 13.73 24.83 1.79
C ASN A 277 14.90 23.81 1.81
N CYS A 278 15.50 23.58 2.97
CA CYS A 278 16.67 22.72 3.12
C CYS A 278 16.25 21.31 3.49
N SER A 279 16.78 20.32 2.76
CA SER A 279 16.55 18.91 3.11
C SER A 279 17.10 18.59 4.50
N SER A 280 16.52 17.58 5.14
CA SER A 280 17.01 17.08 6.43
C SER A 280 18.49 16.77 6.42
N ASP A 281 18.97 16.12 5.35
CA ASP A 281 20.38 15.72 5.21
C ASP A 281 21.30 16.93 5.15
N GLN A 282 20.93 17.97 4.39
CA GLN A 282 21.69 19.23 4.34
C GLN A 282 21.73 19.94 5.69
N ILE A 283 20.66 19.88 6.47
CA ILE A 283 20.63 20.42 7.83
C ILE A 283 21.53 19.60 8.75
N VAL A 284 21.45 18.27 8.70
CA VAL A 284 22.35 17.38 9.46
C VAL A 284 23.80 17.70 9.13
N GLU A 285 24.16 17.76 7.85
CA GLU A 285 25.51 18.09 7.39
C GLU A 285 25.97 19.45 7.94
N THR A 286 25.11 20.46 7.84
CA THR A 286 25.41 21.80 8.34
C THR A 286 25.61 21.85 9.84
N VAL A 287 24.82 21.10 10.61
CA VAL A 287 25.03 21.03 12.05
C VAL A 287 26.25 20.17 12.40
N ILE A 288 26.57 19.13 11.64
CA ILE A 288 27.81 18.35 11.81
C ILE A 288 29.06 19.20 11.53
N GLU A 289 29.01 20.09 10.56
CA GLU A 289 30.08 21.06 10.28
C GLU A 289 30.18 22.15 11.36
N SER A 290 29.14 22.30 12.17
CA SER A 290 29.13 23.16 13.35
C SER A 290 29.59 22.41 14.61
N ASN A 291 29.91 23.15 15.67
CA ASN A 291 30.27 22.57 16.97
C ASN A 291 29.06 22.32 17.90
N PHE A 292 27.82 22.43 17.38
CA PHE A 292 26.62 22.18 18.17
C PHE A 292 26.34 20.67 18.31
N THR A 293 25.95 20.25 19.50
CA THR A 293 25.57 18.86 19.81
C THR A 293 24.06 18.67 19.94
N GLN A 294 23.30 19.77 19.97
CA GLN A 294 21.86 19.79 20.16
C GLN A 294 21.20 20.72 19.13
N LEU A 295 20.12 20.24 18.53
CA LEU A 295 19.32 20.99 17.55
C LEU A 295 17.85 20.92 17.88
N LEU A 296 17.19 22.07 17.77
CA LEU A 296 15.75 22.19 17.69
C LEU A 296 15.39 22.81 16.34
N THR A 297 14.59 22.11 15.55
CA THR A 297 14.09 22.61 14.27
C THR A 297 12.63 22.95 14.35
N THR A 298 12.19 23.94 13.58
CA THR A 298 10.76 24.02 13.24
C THR A 298 10.43 22.85 12.33
N GLY A 299 9.35 22.13 12.57
CA GLY A 299 8.88 21.16 11.59
C GLY A 299 8.55 21.83 10.27
N GLU A 300 8.94 21.19 9.16
CA GLU A 300 8.26 21.46 7.90
C GLU A 300 6.81 21.00 8.00
N GLU A 301 5.95 21.57 7.17
CA GLU A 301 4.53 21.23 7.13
C GLU A 301 4.28 19.73 6.84
N TYR A 302 5.28 18.96 6.37
CA TYR A 302 5.04 17.63 5.78
C TYR A 302 5.78 16.46 6.39
N GLN A 303 6.92 16.64 7.06
CA GLN A 303 7.68 15.48 7.53
C GLN A 303 8.36 15.74 8.88
N LEU A 304 8.13 14.79 9.78
CA LEU A 304 9.05 14.51 10.87
C LEU A 304 10.31 13.92 10.26
N TYR A 305 11.28 14.78 9.95
CA TYR A 305 12.58 14.29 9.50
C TYR A 305 13.26 13.55 10.64
N ASN A 306 13.53 12.28 10.41
CA ASN A 306 14.44 11.54 11.26
C ASN A 306 15.85 12.02 10.95
N PHE A 307 16.33 13.02 11.71
CA PHE A 307 17.74 13.41 11.72
C PHE A 307 18.55 12.27 12.38
N SER A 308 18.65 11.11 11.73
CA SER A 308 19.15 9.90 12.38
C SER A 308 20.62 10.04 12.77
N ALA A 309 20.85 10.01 14.07
CA ALA A 309 22.00 9.49 14.81
C ALA A 309 23.37 9.40 14.11
N LYS A 310 24.07 10.52 13.95
CA LYS A 310 25.51 10.51 14.25
C LYS A 310 25.67 10.39 15.76
N SER A 311 26.48 9.43 16.23
CA SER A 311 26.75 9.25 17.66
C SER A 311 27.19 10.58 18.31
N GLY A 312 26.48 11.01 19.35
CA GLY A 312 26.79 12.23 20.11
C GLY A 312 25.94 13.46 19.77
N TYR A 313 24.96 13.33 18.88
CA TYR A 313 24.04 14.41 18.50
C TYR A 313 22.61 14.14 18.97
N THR A 314 21.89 15.19 19.38
CA THR A 314 20.46 15.09 19.72
C THR A 314 19.68 16.16 18.96
N SER A 315 18.65 15.74 18.23
CA SER A 315 17.74 16.62 17.50
C SER A 315 16.32 16.50 18.03
N ALA A 316 15.59 17.60 17.97
CA ALA A 316 14.15 17.62 18.07
C ALA A 316 13.51 18.53 17.02
N MET A 317 12.23 18.29 16.83
CA MET A 317 11.35 19.11 16.02
C MET A 317 10.24 19.67 16.90
N ILE A 318 9.90 20.94 16.72
CA ILE A 318 8.71 21.58 17.30
C ILE A 318 7.69 21.86 16.19
N GLY A 319 6.40 21.80 16.49
CA GLY A 319 5.34 22.19 15.54
C GLY A 319 5.61 23.57 14.94
N ARG A 320 5.32 23.76 13.64
CA ARG A 320 5.68 24.98 12.89
C ARG A 320 5.11 26.23 13.50
N GLU A 321 3.85 26.25 13.93
CA GLU A 321 3.23 27.46 14.46
C GLU A 321 4.00 27.94 15.71
N ASN A 322 4.27 27.02 16.61
CA ASN A 322 5.06 27.28 17.83
C ASN A 322 6.52 27.60 17.52
N GLY A 323 7.12 26.89 16.55
CA GLY A 323 8.43 27.18 16.02
C GLY A 323 8.56 28.61 15.46
N MET A 324 7.56 29.08 14.72
CA MET A 324 7.53 30.44 14.17
C MET A 324 7.35 31.52 15.24
N LYS A 325 6.62 31.23 16.33
CA LYS A 325 6.56 32.13 17.49
C LYS A 325 7.94 32.27 18.14
N ILE A 326 8.67 31.17 18.33
CA ILE A 326 10.04 31.16 18.87
C ILE A 326 11.00 31.88 17.92
N LEU A 327 10.94 31.59 16.61
CA LEU A 327 11.76 32.22 15.59
C LEU A 327 11.64 33.75 15.65
N LYS A 328 10.42 34.27 15.64
CA LYS A 328 10.15 35.71 15.66
C LYS A 328 10.71 36.39 16.92
N ARG A 329 10.65 35.70 18.07
CA ARG A 329 11.24 36.20 19.32
C ARG A 329 12.78 36.26 19.22
N LEU A 330 13.41 35.20 18.72
CA LEU A 330 14.86 35.18 18.49
C LEU A 330 15.31 36.26 17.51
N GLU A 331 14.56 36.51 16.43
CA GLU A 331 14.84 37.58 15.46
C GLU A 331 14.74 38.99 16.08
N ASN A 332 13.90 39.17 17.09
CA ASN A 332 13.81 40.42 17.85
C ASN A 332 14.94 40.60 18.87
N GLY A 333 15.83 39.61 19.01
CA GLY A 333 16.94 39.61 19.95
C GLY A 333 16.57 39.16 21.36
N ASP A 334 15.43 38.49 21.55
CA ASP A 334 15.06 37.91 22.84
C ASP A 334 16.04 36.79 23.21
N THR A 335 16.46 36.74 24.49
CA THR A 335 17.10 35.55 25.05
C THR A 335 16.02 34.55 25.44
N ILE A 336 15.99 33.40 24.78
CA ILE A 336 15.04 32.32 25.05
C ILE A 336 15.81 31.15 25.68
N VAL A 337 15.28 30.60 26.77
CA VAL A 337 15.90 29.48 27.49
C VAL A 337 14.99 28.25 27.42
N ALA A 338 15.52 27.14 26.92
CA ALA A 338 14.91 25.84 27.09
C ALA A 338 15.35 25.27 28.45
N HIS A 339 14.37 24.97 29.30
CA HIS A 339 14.54 24.37 30.60
C HIS A 339 14.38 22.86 30.53
N LYS A 340 15.19 22.17 31.34
CA LYS A 340 15.03 20.73 31.55
C LYS A 340 13.72 20.47 32.27
N ARG A 341 12.84 19.68 31.65
CA ARG A 341 11.73 19.03 32.35
C ARG A 341 12.18 17.66 32.86
N PHE A 342 11.83 17.32 34.10
CA PHE A 342 12.18 16.03 34.72
C PHE A 342 11.19 14.91 34.40
N ASP A 343 10.09 15.21 33.71
CA ASP A 343 9.19 14.18 33.23
C ASP A 343 9.80 13.51 31.99
N GLU A 344 10.41 12.34 32.21
CA GLU A 344 10.75 11.38 31.14
C GLU A 344 9.49 10.83 30.45
N ASN A 345 8.30 11.15 30.99
CA ASN A 345 7.03 10.73 30.48
C ASN A 345 6.70 11.44 29.15
N MET A 346 6.44 10.64 28.12
CA MET A 346 5.91 11.14 26.87
C MET A 346 4.51 11.74 27.07
N ILE A 347 4.34 12.96 26.59
CA ILE A 347 3.04 13.62 26.50
C ILE A 347 2.41 13.35 25.14
N VAL A 348 1.09 13.54 25.04
CA VAL A 348 0.46 13.70 23.74
C VAL A 348 0.80 15.11 23.30
N VAL A 349 1.51 15.23 22.18
CA VAL A 349 1.80 16.49 21.52
C VAL A 349 0.74 16.69 20.47
N ASP A 350 0.07 17.83 20.53
CA ASP A 350 -0.86 18.25 19.48
C ASP A 350 -0.08 18.29 18.17
N TYR A 351 -0.51 17.47 17.23
CA TYR A 351 0.09 17.45 15.90
C TYR A 351 -0.74 18.38 15.02
N GLU A 352 -0.37 19.67 15.04
CA GLU A 352 -1.09 20.79 14.40
C GLU A 352 -1.44 20.53 12.91
N PHE A 353 -0.73 19.62 12.26
CA PHE A 353 -0.84 19.35 10.84
C PHE A 353 -1.91 18.32 10.47
N ASP A 354 -2.23 17.39 11.36
CA ASP A 354 -2.69 16.06 10.92
C ASP A 354 -3.89 15.50 11.69
N GLU A 355 -4.57 16.32 12.50
CA GLU A 355 -5.78 15.89 13.21
C GLU A 355 -6.82 15.37 12.19
N TYR A 356 -6.89 14.04 12.11
CA TYR A 356 -7.70 13.29 11.16
C TYR A 356 -7.46 13.62 9.66
N SER A 357 -6.30 14.17 9.31
CA SER A 357 -5.92 14.34 7.90
C SER A 357 -5.57 12.99 7.27
N ILE A 358 -5.56 12.94 5.95
CA ILE A 358 -4.97 11.81 5.25
C ILE A 358 -3.47 11.90 5.37
N ASN A 359 -2.83 10.79 5.75
CA ASN A 359 -1.37 10.72 5.73
C ASN A 359 -0.91 10.97 4.29
N PHE A 360 -0.12 12.02 4.06
CA PHE A 360 0.36 12.38 2.72
C PHE A 360 1.13 11.24 2.05
N ASN A 361 1.72 10.34 2.87
CA ASN A 361 2.39 9.14 2.40
C ASN A 361 1.44 7.99 2.05
N SER A 362 0.12 8.16 2.19
CA SER A 362 -0.84 7.11 1.87
C SER A 362 -1.02 7.03 0.36
N SER A 363 -0.90 5.82 -0.15
CA SER A 363 -1.35 5.50 -1.50
C SER A 363 -2.86 5.69 -1.64
N MET A 364 -3.32 6.12 -2.81
CA MET A 364 -4.70 6.53 -3.05
C MET A 364 -5.25 5.80 -4.27
N GLY A 365 -6.53 5.44 -4.20
CA GLY A 365 -7.20 4.85 -5.34
C GLY A 365 -7.70 5.90 -6.33
N PRO A 366 -8.66 5.52 -7.19
CA PRO A 366 -9.21 4.17 -7.30
C PRO A 366 -8.19 3.22 -7.92
N THR A 367 -8.56 1.95 -8.07
CA THR A 367 -7.79 1.05 -8.92
C THR A 367 -7.85 1.45 -10.39
N LEU A 368 -6.94 0.90 -11.20
CA LEU A 368 -6.82 1.20 -12.63
C LEU A 368 -8.03 0.70 -13.43
N ASP A 369 -8.67 -0.35 -12.94
CA ASP A 369 -9.95 -0.89 -13.36
C ASP A 369 -11.17 -0.27 -12.61
N LEU A 370 -10.94 0.86 -11.92
CA LEU A 370 -11.95 1.70 -11.26
C LEU A 370 -12.72 1.01 -10.12
N TYR A 371 -12.05 0.26 -9.26
CA TYR A 371 -12.56 -0.17 -7.96
C TYR A 371 -12.16 0.78 -6.83
N LEU A 372 -12.99 0.83 -5.78
CA LEU A 372 -12.73 1.68 -4.62
C LEU A 372 -11.58 1.11 -3.78
N LYS A 373 -10.51 1.90 -3.66
CA LYS A 373 -9.43 1.69 -2.69
C LYS A 373 -8.96 3.05 -2.14
N PRO A 374 -8.51 3.16 -0.87
CA PRO A 374 -8.63 2.13 0.17
C PRO A 374 -10.09 1.76 0.46
N ASN A 375 -10.29 0.64 1.15
CA ASN A 375 -11.61 0.34 1.72
C ASN A 375 -11.90 1.23 2.93
N ILE A 376 -10.87 1.51 3.72
CA ILE A 376 -10.96 2.25 4.97
C ILE A 376 -9.62 2.91 5.26
N ILE A 377 -9.60 3.99 6.04
CA ILE A 377 -8.37 4.51 6.64
C ILE A 377 -8.36 4.25 8.14
N ALA A 378 -7.17 4.20 8.71
CA ALA A 378 -6.99 4.20 10.14
C ALA A 378 -5.80 5.08 10.49
N GLN A 379 -5.78 5.58 11.72
CA GLN A 379 -4.59 6.22 12.26
C GLN A 379 -3.41 5.28 12.03
N SER A 380 -2.34 5.78 11.41
CA SER A 380 -1.04 5.12 11.59
C SER A 380 -0.77 5.03 13.10
N ALA A 381 0.09 4.15 13.60
CA ALA A 381 0.44 4.14 15.03
C ALA A 381 1.89 4.61 15.19
N PHE A 382 2.19 5.51 16.14
CA PHE A 382 3.58 5.74 16.56
C PHE A 382 3.92 4.67 17.61
N PHE A 383 5.02 3.95 17.39
CA PHE A 383 5.60 3.06 18.39
C PHE A 383 6.93 3.60 18.88
N PHE A 384 7.17 3.41 20.17
CA PHE A 384 8.45 3.66 20.82
C PHE A 384 8.92 2.31 21.37
N ASP A 385 10.09 1.88 20.93
CA ASP A 385 10.82 0.74 21.51
C ASP A 385 12.18 1.24 22.00
N ASP A 386 12.81 0.49 22.91
CA ASP A 386 14.10 0.80 23.56
C ASP A 386 15.27 1.00 22.56
N LEU A 387 15.07 0.72 21.26
CA LEU A 387 16.11 0.62 20.23
C LEU A 387 15.98 1.59 19.03
N ASN A 388 15.17 2.66 19.15
CA ASN A 388 14.81 3.58 18.06
C ASN A 388 13.91 2.90 17.01
N VAL A 389 12.71 3.43 16.75
CA VAL A 389 12.11 3.52 15.40
C VAL A 389 10.86 4.39 15.49
N TYR A 390 10.84 5.48 14.73
CA TYR A 390 9.62 6.17 14.31
C TYR A 390 9.16 5.53 13.00
N ALA A 391 8.01 4.84 13.01
CA ALA A 391 7.37 4.36 11.79
C ALA A 391 6.00 5.04 11.67
N SER A 392 5.78 5.73 10.55
CA SER A 392 4.47 6.19 10.11
C SER A 392 4.19 5.53 8.77
N GLY A 393 2.98 5.02 8.59
CA GLY A 393 2.61 4.41 7.33
C GLY A 393 1.36 3.56 7.37
N THR A 394 0.87 3.25 6.17
CA THR A 394 -0.30 2.41 5.93
C THR A 394 -0.15 1.03 6.55
N SER A 395 1.07 0.51 6.70
CA SER A 395 1.37 -0.74 7.41
C SER A 395 0.84 -0.76 8.85
N LEU A 396 0.96 0.35 9.58
CA LEU A 396 0.53 0.43 10.98
C LEU A 396 -0.98 0.64 11.06
N SER A 397 -1.54 1.43 10.15
CA SER A 397 -3.00 1.56 9.97
C SER A 397 -3.64 0.19 9.69
N ALA A 398 -3.03 -0.61 8.80
CA ALA A 398 -3.51 -1.96 8.50
C ALA A 398 -3.45 -2.89 9.70
N ALA A 399 -2.39 -2.81 10.52
CA ALA A 399 -2.30 -3.55 11.78
C ALA A 399 -3.40 -3.14 12.78
N TYR A 400 -3.71 -1.85 12.86
CA TYR A 400 -4.82 -1.35 13.70
C TYR A 400 -6.15 -1.96 13.28
N VAL A 401 -6.48 -1.89 11.98
CA VAL A 401 -7.71 -2.48 11.41
C VAL A 401 -7.74 -4.00 11.60
N ALA A 402 -6.61 -4.69 11.42
CA ALA A 402 -6.50 -6.13 11.71
C ALA A 402 -6.85 -6.45 13.17
N GLY A 403 -6.42 -5.60 14.12
CA GLY A 403 -6.80 -5.72 15.52
C GLY A 403 -8.31 -5.50 15.77
N VAL A 404 -8.92 -4.54 15.08
CA VAL A 404 -10.38 -4.30 15.14
C VAL A 404 -11.16 -5.51 14.57
N VAL A 405 -10.71 -6.07 13.46
CA VAL A 405 -11.27 -7.31 12.88
C VAL A 405 -11.13 -8.48 13.84
N ALA A 406 -9.99 -8.62 14.52
CA ALA A 406 -9.79 -9.66 15.54
C ALA A 406 -10.74 -9.51 16.73
N ALA A 407 -10.95 -8.29 17.22
CA ALA A 407 -11.89 -8.01 18.30
C ALA A 407 -13.32 -8.41 17.90
N TYR A 408 -13.76 -8.06 16.70
CA TYR A 408 -15.06 -8.49 16.17
C TYR A 408 -15.15 -10.02 16.03
N ALA A 409 -14.14 -10.65 15.45
CA ALA A 409 -14.09 -12.11 15.27
C ALA A 409 -14.18 -12.87 16.59
N SER A 410 -13.66 -12.32 17.69
CA SER A 410 -13.67 -12.97 19.01
C SER A 410 -15.09 -13.13 19.59
N GLY A 411 -16.01 -12.27 19.17
CA GLY A 411 -17.44 -12.34 19.51
C GLY A 411 -18.24 -13.29 18.63
N MET A 412 -17.67 -13.82 17.55
CA MET A 412 -18.37 -14.65 16.58
C MET A 412 -18.21 -16.14 16.88
N ARG A 413 -19.31 -16.89 16.76
CA ARG A 413 -19.36 -18.34 17.09
C ARG A 413 -18.94 -19.24 15.94
N ASP A 414 -19.08 -18.76 14.72
CA ASP A 414 -18.78 -19.48 13.49
C ASP A 414 -18.15 -18.53 12.47
N LYS A 415 -17.75 -19.06 11.31
CA LYS A 415 -17.04 -18.31 10.26
C LYS A 415 -17.97 -17.62 9.26
N SER A 416 -19.28 -17.50 9.57
CA SER A 416 -20.22 -16.78 8.69
C SER A 416 -19.86 -15.30 8.51
N TRP A 417 -19.14 -14.72 9.48
CA TRP A 417 -18.67 -13.35 9.46
C TRP A 417 -17.65 -13.05 8.36
N TYR A 418 -17.04 -14.07 7.74
CA TYR A 418 -16.15 -13.87 6.59
C TYR A 418 -16.87 -13.18 5.44
N ASN A 419 -18.14 -13.55 5.21
CA ASN A 419 -18.95 -12.98 4.15
C ASN A 419 -19.39 -11.57 4.54
N GLY A 420 -19.08 -10.60 3.67
CA GLY A 420 -19.45 -9.20 3.91
C GLY A 420 -18.54 -8.46 4.89
N ILE A 421 -17.42 -9.04 5.35
CA ILE A 421 -16.49 -8.33 6.24
C ILE A 421 -15.89 -7.08 5.58
N VAL A 422 -15.59 -7.15 4.27
CA VAL A 422 -15.10 -6.01 3.49
C VAL A 422 -16.15 -4.91 3.48
N ASP A 423 -17.42 -5.25 3.20
CA ASP A 423 -18.54 -4.30 3.24
C ASP A 423 -18.71 -3.70 4.63
N ARG A 424 -18.62 -4.53 5.67
CA ARG A 424 -18.80 -4.11 7.06
C ARG A 424 -17.72 -3.14 7.50
N VAL A 425 -16.45 -3.41 7.18
CA VAL A 425 -15.32 -2.52 7.48
C VAL A 425 -15.44 -1.23 6.68
N THR A 426 -15.70 -1.33 5.38
CA THR A 426 -15.87 -0.16 4.50
C THR A 426 -17.00 0.75 5.00
N THR A 427 -18.11 0.17 5.48
CA THR A 427 -19.27 0.94 5.94
C THR A 427 -19.20 1.42 7.39
N SER A 428 -18.11 1.16 8.12
CA SER A 428 -17.92 1.59 9.50
C SER A 428 -17.05 2.83 9.67
N GLY A 429 -16.67 3.48 8.57
CA GLY A 429 -15.81 4.66 8.63
C GLY A 429 -16.58 5.94 8.99
N ASP A 430 -15.94 6.79 9.79
CA ASP A 430 -16.32 8.18 9.99
C ASP A 430 -15.58 9.05 8.95
N GLN A 431 -16.32 9.86 8.20
CA GLN A 431 -15.72 10.64 7.13
C GLN A 431 -14.90 11.79 7.70
N VAL A 432 -13.69 11.98 7.20
CA VAL A 432 -12.84 13.12 7.54
C VAL A 432 -13.02 14.25 6.55
N ASN A 433 -12.82 15.48 7.02
CA ASN A 433 -12.83 16.65 6.15
C ASN A 433 -11.58 16.65 5.28
N PHE A 434 -11.72 17.17 4.07
CA PHE A 434 -10.59 17.49 3.24
C PHE A 434 -9.72 18.54 3.94
N ARG A 435 -8.44 18.25 4.06
CA ARG A 435 -7.44 19.16 4.60
C ARG A 435 -6.23 19.12 3.71
N ASN A 436 -6.03 20.16 2.91
CA ASN A 436 -4.71 20.39 2.36
C ASN A 436 -3.87 21.18 3.34
N LEU A 437 -2.59 21.15 3.04
CA LEU A 437 -1.51 21.73 3.80
C LEU A 437 -1.73 23.21 4.17
N THR A 438 -2.40 23.93 3.28
CA THR A 438 -2.64 25.38 3.39
C THR A 438 -4.10 25.72 3.74
N HIS A 439 -4.99 24.73 3.76
CA HIS A 439 -6.43 24.93 3.79
C HIS A 439 -7.14 23.78 4.50
N THR A 440 -7.76 24.12 5.63
CA THR A 440 -8.81 23.32 6.23
C THR A 440 -10.13 23.62 5.52
N SER A 441 -10.64 22.64 4.77
CA SER A 441 -11.99 22.71 4.22
C SER A 441 -12.98 22.10 5.21
N SER A 442 -14.22 22.57 5.20
CA SER A 442 -15.34 21.87 5.84
C SER A 442 -15.95 20.80 4.93
N GLU A 443 -15.46 20.69 3.70
CA GLU A 443 -15.89 19.69 2.73
C GLU A 443 -15.31 18.33 3.09
N ILE A 444 -16.02 17.27 2.73
CA ILE A 444 -15.60 15.90 3.02
C ILE A 444 -14.57 15.43 1.98
N GLU A 445 -13.54 14.72 2.44
CA GLU A 445 -12.53 14.12 1.57
C GLU A 445 -13.15 13.07 0.63
N ASN A 446 -12.58 12.89 -0.57
CA ASN A 446 -13.09 11.96 -1.56
C ASN A 446 -12.94 10.49 -1.11
N PRO A 447 -13.91 9.62 -1.40
CA PRO A 447 -13.81 8.18 -1.13
C PRO A 447 -12.58 7.48 -1.69
N ILE A 448 -12.03 7.91 -2.83
CA ILE A 448 -10.82 7.27 -3.40
C ILE A 448 -9.57 7.50 -2.55
N VAL A 449 -9.63 8.43 -1.60
CA VAL A 449 -8.53 8.76 -0.69
C VAL A 449 -8.75 8.10 0.67
N GLN A 450 -9.96 8.20 1.21
CA GLN A 450 -10.27 7.75 2.57
C GLN A 450 -11.08 6.43 2.66
N GLY A 451 -11.52 5.89 1.53
CA GLY A 451 -12.47 4.79 1.49
C GLY A 451 -13.77 5.16 2.21
N GLY A 452 -14.19 4.32 3.15
CA GLY A 452 -15.28 4.59 4.08
C GLY A 452 -15.03 5.73 5.09
N GLY A 453 -13.78 6.18 5.25
CA GLY A 453 -13.36 7.11 6.30
C GLY A 453 -12.50 6.44 7.37
N ILE A 454 -12.30 7.11 8.51
CA ILE A 454 -11.55 6.56 9.64
C ILE A 454 -12.36 5.48 10.33
N ILE A 455 -11.79 4.29 10.50
CA ILE A 455 -12.50 3.16 11.11
C ILE A 455 -13.02 3.52 12.52
N ASN A 456 -14.33 3.43 12.72
CA ASN A 456 -14.94 3.51 14.04
C ASN A 456 -15.06 2.10 14.63
N ALA A 457 -14.11 1.72 15.48
CA ALA A 457 -14.02 0.37 16.03
C ALA A 457 -15.25 -0.01 16.88
N GLU A 458 -15.81 0.96 17.61
CA GLU A 458 -17.00 0.74 18.44
C GLU A 458 -18.22 0.46 17.56
N ASP A 459 -18.50 1.33 16.59
CA ASP A 459 -19.62 1.15 15.65
C ASP A 459 -19.44 -0.12 14.84
N PHE A 460 -18.22 -0.43 14.38
CA PHE A 460 -17.91 -1.68 13.68
C PHE A 460 -18.23 -2.92 14.52
N VAL A 461 -17.93 -2.94 15.82
CA VAL A 461 -18.19 -4.11 16.68
C VAL A 461 -19.65 -4.17 17.12
N LEU A 462 -20.25 -3.04 17.52
CA LEU A 462 -21.58 -2.99 18.11
C LEU A 462 -22.71 -3.00 17.09
N LYS A 463 -22.43 -2.68 15.82
CA LYS A 463 -23.41 -2.70 14.73
C LYS A 463 -24.06 -4.07 14.57
N ASN A 464 -25.37 -4.14 14.63
CA ASN A 464 -26.17 -5.37 14.46
C ASN A 464 -27.07 -5.29 13.23
N TYR A 465 -26.56 -4.67 12.17
CA TYR A 465 -27.11 -4.70 10.83
C TYR A 465 -25.96 -4.71 9.81
N ASP A 466 -26.19 -5.25 8.62
CA ASP A 466 -25.22 -5.23 7.54
C ASP A 466 -25.77 -4.47 6.35
N ILE A 467 -24.86 -3.88 5.58
CA ILE A 467 -25.15 -3.18 4.33
C ILE A 467 -24.33 -3.85 3.24
N SER A 468 -24.95 -4.14 2.10
CA SER A 468 -24.25 -4.72 0.94
C SER A 468 -24.88 -4.25 -0.38
N PRO A 469 -24.07 -3.88 -1.40
CA PRO A 469 -22.61 -3.79 -1.35
C PRO A 469 -22.13 -2.66 -0.43
N GLY A 470 -20.88 -2.74 0.03
CA GLY A 470 -20.28 -1.75 0.94
C GLY A 470 -19.82 -0.47 0.26
N PHE A 471 -19.77 -0.45 -1.06
CA PHE A 471 -19.44 0.73 -1.87
C PHE A 471 -20.05 0.64 -3.27
N PHE A 472 -20.00 1.75 -4.02
CA PHE A 472 -20.38 1.79 -5.43
C PHE A 472 -19.29 2.45 -6.30
N ALA A 473 -18.66 1.66 -7.16
CA ALA A 473 -17.86 2.17 -8.27
C ALA A 473 -18.77 2.44 -9.46
N LEU A 474 -19.09 3.71 -9.72
CA LEU A 474 -19.92 4.15 -10.85
C LEU A 474 -19.15 4.13 -12.18
N LYS A 475 -17.83 3.88 -12.12
CA LYS A 475 -16.90 3.84 -13.26
C LYS A 475 -17.03 5.10 -14.12
N GLU A 476 -17.13 4.96 -15.44
CA GLU A 476 -17.22 6.03 -16.43
C GLU A 476 -18.68 6.45 -16.64
N ALA A 477 -19.28 7.11 -15.66
CA ALA A 477 -20.68 7.52 -15.71
C ALA A 477 -20.82 9.01 -16.08
N LYS A 478 -21.22 9.26 -17.33
CA LYS A 478 -21.58 10.60 -17.84
C LYS A 478 -23.04 11.01 -17.55
N THR A 479 -23.87 10.07 -17.12
CA THR A 479 -25.30 10.25 -16.86
C THR A 479 -25.68 9.77 -15.47
N THR A 480 -26.92 10.05 -15.04
CA THR A 480 -27.46 9.55 -13.77
C THR A 480 -27.42 8.02 -13.71
N SER A 481 -26.86 7.50 -12.63
CA SER A 481 -26.79 6.07 -12.31
C SER A 481 -27.82 5.72 -11.24
N GLU A 482 -28.57 4.64 -11.46
CA GLU A 482 -29.42 4.02 -10.44
C GLU A 482 -28.62 2.91 -9.74
N ILE A 483 -28.50 3.01 -8.42
CA ILE A 483 -27.82 2.01 -7.59
C ILE A 483 -28.75 1.46 -6.54
N THR A 484 -28.53 0.20 -6.16
CA THR A 484 -29.34 -0.48 -5.15
C THR A 484 -28.44 -1.19 -4.14
N PHE A 485 -28.69 -0.96 -2.85
CA PHE A 485 -28.07 -1.70 -1.75
C PHE A 485 -29.15 -2.33 -0.86
N SER A 486 -28.74 -3.34 -0.10
CA SER A 486 -29.57 -4.01 0.89
C SER A 486 -29.15 -3.60 2.30
N ILE A 487 -30.13 -3.40 3.18
CA ILE A 487 -29.91 -3.26 4.63
C ILE A 487 -30.49 -4.51 5.29
N THR A 488 -29.65 -5.30 5.94
CA THR A 488 -30.03 -6.53 6.65
C THR A 488 -30.01 -6.29 8.15
N ASN A 489 -31.15 -6.49 8.80
CA ASN A 489 -31.25 -6.36 10.26
C ASN A 489 -30.94 -7.71 10.93
N ASN A 490 -29.80 -7.81 11.61
CA ASN A 490 -29.33 -9.05 12.26
C ASN A 490 -30.00 -9.31 13.61
N ASN A 491 -30.96 -8.48 14.02
CA ASN A 491 -31.82 -8.77 15.16
C ASN A 491 -33.07 -9.52 14.70
N ASP A 492 -33.19 -10.80 15.05
CA ASP A 492 -34.30 -11.66 14.61
C ASP A 492 -35.69 -11.29 15.17
N LYS A 493 -35.76 -10.35 16.13
CA LYS A 493 -36.97 -10.08 16.91
C LYS A 493 -37.55 -8.69 16.67
N ALA A 494 -36.71 -7.66 16.67
CA ALA A 494 -37.15 -6.28 16.62
C ALA A 494 -36.91 -5.67 15.24
N ALA A 495 -37.96 -5.06 14.67
CA ALA A 495 -37.80 -4.23 13.49
C ALA A 495 -37.02 -2.96 13.82
N LYS A 496 -36.21 -2.50 12.87
CA LYS A 496 -35.40 -1.29 12.98
C LYS A 496 -35.81 -0.23 11.98
N ARG A 497 -35.71 1.03 12.38
CA ARG A 497 -35.91 2.16 11.47
C ARG A 497 -34.55 2.77 11.14
N PHE A 498 -34.32 2.97 9.86
CA PHE A 498 -33.12 3.61 9.35
C PHE A 498 -33.49 4.92 8.66
N HIS A 499 -32.66 5.94 8.85
CA HIS A 499 -32.68 7.17 8.06
C HIS A 499 -31.56 7.12 7.03
N ILE A 500 -31.84 7.58 5.81
CA ILE A 500 -30.92 7.53 4.66
C ILE A 500 -30.72 8.94 4.14
N SER A 501 -29.46 9.36 4.01
CA SER A 501 -29.06 10.68 3.51
C SER A 501 -27.86 10.58 2.59
N GLY A 502 -27.65 11.60 1.75
CA GLY A 502 -26.40 11.80 1.00
C GLY A 502 -25.46 12.71 1.77
N LEU A 503 -24.17 12.49 1.64
CA LEU A 503 -23.10 13.37 2.12
C LEU A 503 -22.13 13.61 0.97
N ASP A 504 -22.02 14.87 0.58
CA ASP A 504 -21.22 15.32 -0.55
C ASP A 504 -19.73 15.32 -0.18
N ALA A 505 -18.88 14.86 -1.11
CA ALA A 505 -17.43 14.92 -0.99
C ALA A 505 -16.82 15.75 -2.14
N ILE A 506 -15.59 16.19 -1.94
CA ILE A 506 -14.87 16.95 -2.97
C ILE A 506 -14.58 16.11 -4.21
N THR A 507 -14.46 16.76 -5.37
CA THR A 507 -13.88 16.13 -6.57
C THR A 507 -12.38 16.27 -6.55
N ILE A 508 -11.69 15.21 -6.94
CA ILE A 508 -10.23 15.19 -7.09
C ILE A 508 -9.86 15.08 -8.57
N TYR A 509 -8.81 15.78 -8.97
CA TYR A 509 -8.23 15.70 -10.31
C TYR A 509 -6.92 14.92 -10.26
N SER A 510 -6.76 13.94 -11.15
CA SER A 510 -5.54 13.11 -11.18
C SER A 510 -4.37 13.77 -11.92
N GLN A 511 -4.63 14.89 -12.61
CA GLN A 511 -3.62 15.70 -13.31
C GLN A 511 -3.76 17.20 -13.02
N ASP A 512 -2.62 17.90 -12.98
CA ASP A 512 -2.54 19.37 -12.94
C ASP A 512 -2.71 19.98 -14.34
N LEU A 513 -3.13 21.26 -14.41
CA LEU A 513 -3.14 22.07 -15.63
C LEU A 513 -1.78 22.69 -15.93
N ASP A 514 -1.02 23.03 -14.88
CA ASP A 514 0.16 23.91 -14.98
C ASP A 514 1.50 23.17 -14.87
N ILE A 515 1.48 21.91 -14.44
CA ILE A 515 2.68 21.10 -14.33
C ILE A 515 2.75 20.24 -15.59
N ASP A 516 3.92 20.23 -16.24
CA ASP A 516 4.24 19.30 -17.35
C ASP A 516 3.57 17.97 -17.06
N ALA A 517 2.80 17.47 -18.03
CA ALA A 517 1.84 16.35 -17.92
C ALA A 517 2.39 15.02 -17.34
N ASN A 518 3.65 15.03 -16.94
CA ASN A 518 4.47 13.96 -16.41
C ASN A 518 4.57 14.00 -14.87
N ASN A 519 4.17 15.09 -14.21
CA ASN A 519 4.11 15.13 -12.75
C ASN A 519 2.67 14.77 -12.30
N ASN A 520 2.45 13.51 -11.93
CA ASN A 520 1.20 13.11 -11.27
C ASN A 520 1.02 13.97 -10.02
N ASN A 521 -0.21 14.41 -9.77
CA ASN A 521 -0.49 15.14 -8.54
C ASN A 521 -0.16 14.24 -7.34
N MET A 522 0.85 14.64 -6.58
CA MET A 522 1.05 14.12 -5.24
C MET A 522 0.08 14.84 -4.29
N TYR A 523 -0.37 14.16 -3.25
CA TYR A 523 -1.18 14.82 -2.23
C TYR A 523 -0.42 16.00 -1.59
N PRO A 524 -1.07 17.15 -1.35
CA PRO A 524 -2.48 17.44 -1.59
C PRO A 524 -2.79 17.73 -3.06
N PHE A 525 -3.96 17.28 -3.49
CA PHE A 525 -4.45 17.60 -4.83
C PHE A 525 -4.90 19.06 -4.89
N PRO A 526 -4.69 19.74 -6.02
CA PRO A 526 -5.24 21.06 -6.20
C PRO A 526 -6.77 20.94 -6.30
N ILE A 527 -7.49 21.49 -5.32
CA ILE A 527 -8.94 21.62 -5.38
C ILE A 527 -9.26 22.81 -6.27
N TYR A 528 -10.04 22.59 -7.32
CA TYR A 528 -10.54 23.68 -8.14
C TYR A 528 -11.99 24.01 -7.77
N GLY A 529 -12.21 25.29 -7.51
CA GLY A 529 -13.30 25.85 -6.70
C GLY A 529 -14.75 25.53 -7.09
N ASN A 530 -15.61 25.63 -6.06
CA ASN A 530 -17.03 26.00 -6.06
C ASN A 530 -18.04 25.20 -6.90
N VAL A 531 -17.62 24.13 -7.58
CA VAL A 531 -18.52 23.26 -8.34
C VAL A 531 -18.13 21.82 -8.03
N THR A 532 -19.12 20.91 -8.12
CA THR A 532 -18.92 19.51 -8.51
C THR A 532 -18.98 18.38 -7.45
N ALA A 533 -19.86 18.47 -6.45
CA ALA A 533 -20.34 17.25 -5.78
C ALA A 533 -21.42 16.57 -6.64
N ALA A 534 -21.41 15.24 -6.73
CA ALA A 534 -22.48 14.50 -7.37
C ALA A 534 -23.79 14.68 -6.60
N THR A 535 -24.91 14.77 -7.31
CA THR A 535 -26.22 14.93 -6.67
C THR A 535 -26.83 13.57 -6.34
N VAL A 536 -27.16 13.34 -5.07
CA VAL A 536 -27.81 12.12 -4.58
C VAL A 536 -29.31 12.35 -4.39
N VAL A 537 -30.14 11.52 -5.02
CA VAL A 537 -31.61 11.55 -4.86
C VAL A 537 -32.08 10.25 -4.21
N ILE A 538 -32.71 10.39 -3.04
CA ILE A 538 -33.24 9.28 -2.24
C ILE A 538 -34.77 9.40 -2.19
N GLU A 539 -35.48 8.47 -2.83
CA GLU A 539 -36.95 8.51 -2.86
C GLU A 539 -37.59 8.32 -1.47
N LYS A 540 -37.01 7.44 -0.65
CA LYS A 540 -37.48 7.11 0.70
C LYS A 540 -36.33 7.18 1.69
N ASN A 541 -36.20 8.34 2.33
CA ASN A 541 -35.14 8.60 3.31
C ASN A 541 -35.38 7.93 4.68
N THR A 542 -36.48 7.20 4.87
CA THR A 542 -36.75 6.45 6.10
C THR A 542 -37.35 5.11 5.75
N ILE A 543 -36.73 4.03 6.24
CA ILE A 543 -37.18 2.67 5.98
C ILE A 543 -37.32 1.87 7.28
N LEU A 544 -38.24 0.91 7.27
CA LEU A 544 -38.43 -0.06 8.35
C LEU A 544 -37.94 -1.43 7.87
N VAL A 545 -36.93 -1.97 8.52
CA VAL A 545 -36.38 -3.30 8.22
C VAL A 545 -36.85 -4.28 9.30
N PRO A 546 -37.70 -5.27 8.97
CA PRO A 546 -38.14 -6.28 9.94
C PRO A 546 -36.95 -7.06 10.52
N GLY A 547 -37.15 -7.66 11.69
CA GLY A 547 -36.10 -8.47 12.31
C GLY A 547 -35.70 -9.69 11.48
N GLY A 548 -34.40 -9.93 11.32
CA GLY A 548 -33.86 -11.03 10.52
C GLY A 548 -34.19 -10.95 9.03
N LYS A 549 -34.49 -9.74 8.51
CA LYS A 549 -34.85 -9.50 7.11
C LYS A 549 -33.97 -8.42 6.49
N SER A 550 -33.97 -8.40 5.17
CA SER A 550 -33.29 -7.40 4.35
C SER A 550 -34.32 -6.56 3.59
N VAL A 551 -34.01 -5.29 3.37
CA VAL A 551 -34.78 -4.38 2.50
C VAL A 551 -33.82 -3.73 1.52
N ASN A 552 -34.22 -3.69 0.25
CA ASN A 552 -33.47 -3.00 -0.79
C ASN A 552 -33.84 -1.51 -0.81
N VAL A 553 -32.83 -0.67 -0.97
CA VAL A 553 -32.94 0.78 -1.12
C VAL A 553 -32.33 1.15 -2.46
N THR A 554 -33.06 1.94 -3.23
CA THR A 554 -32.60 2.47 -4.51
C THR A 554 -32.31 3.96 -4.38
N VAL A 555 -31.19 4.39 -4.94
CA VAL A 555 -30.70 5.77 -4.92
C VAL A 555 -30.25 6.14 -6.33
N LEU A 556 -30.52 7.39 -6.73
CA LEU A 556 -30.04 7.93 -8.00
C LEU A 556 -28.86 8.87 -7.73
N ILE A 557 -27.76 8.68 -8.46
CA ILE A 557 -26.58 9.54 -8.38
C ILE A 557 -26.37 10.21 -9.73
N THR A 558 -26.37 11.54 -9.76
CA THR A 558 -26.10 12.31 -10.98
C THR A 558 -24.70 12.89 -10.94
N PRO A 559 -23.82 12.54 -11.90
CA PRO A 559 -22.46 13.08 -11.96
C PRO A 559 -22.51 14.59 -12.23
N PRO A 560 -21.54 15.35 -11.71
CA PRO A 560 -21.37 16.74 -12.10
C PRO A 560 -20.89 16.88 -13.54
N ASN A 561 -21.01 18.08 -14.11
CA ASN A 561 -20.57 18.35 -15.48
C ASN A 561 -19.14 18.92 -15.48
N TYR A 562 -18.18 18.16 -16.01
CA TYR A 562 -16.76 18.52 -16.09
C TYR A 562 -16.25 18.69 -17.53
N CYS A 563 -17.10 18.98 -18.51
CA CYS A 563 -16.67 18.98 -19.92
C CYS A 563 -15.44 19.86 -20.23
N SER A 564 -15.19 20.92 -19.46
CA SER A 564 -14.02 21.80 -19.64
C SER A 564 -12.74 21.31 -18.96
N GLU A 565 -12.80 20.25 -18.16
CA GLU A 565 -11.68 19.74 -17.35
C GLU A 565 -11.49 18.23 -17.50
N ALA A 566 -12.02 17.63 -18.57
CA ALA A 566 -11.95 16.19 -18.81
C ALA A 566 -10.50 15.67 -18.86
N ASP A 567 -9.57 16.43 -19.44
CA ASP A 567 -8.16 16.06 -19.58
C ASP A 567 -7.44 15.90 -18.23
N ARG A 568 -8.03 16.45 -17.16
CA ARG A 568 -7.50 16.35 -15.80
C ARG A 568 -8.00 15.13 -15.04
N ILE A 569 -8.85 14.33 -15.68
CA ILE A 569 -9.46 13.10 -15.16
C ILE A 569 -10.12 13.35 -13.79
N PRO A 570 -11.21 14.15 -13.75
CA PRO A 570 -11.97 14.39 -12.54
C PRO A 570 -12.57 13.08 -12.01
N VAL A 571 -12.36 12.83 -10.72
CA VAL A 571 -12.93 11.72 -9.96
C VAL A 571 -13.84 12.29 -8.88
N TYR A 572 -15.13 12.17 -9.09
CA TYR A 572 -16.16 12.64 -8.17
C TYR A 572 -16.54 11.54 -7.19
N GLY A 573 -17.08 11.92 -6.03
CA GLY A 573 -17.56 10.95 -5.06
C GLY A 573 -18.43 11.53 -3.96
N GLY A 574 -18.78 10.69 -3.01
CA GLY A 574 -19.55 11.03 -1.83
C GLY A 574 -19.98 9.78 -1.07
N TYR A 575 -20.92 9.94 -0.16
CA TYR A 575 -21.37 8.88 0.74
C TYR A 575 -22.89 8.82 0.81
N ILE A 576 -23.43 7.60 0.89
CA ILE A 576 -24.81 7.37 1.33
C ILE A 576 -24.76 6.93 2.78
N GLN A 577 -25.30 7.77 3.66
CA GLN A 577 -25.33 7.50 5.10
C GLN A 577 -26.61 6.76 5.46
N VAL A 578 -26.46 5.72 6.27
CA VAL A 578 -27.53 4.90 6.86
C VAL A 578 -27.42 5.02 8.37
N LYS A 579 -28.35 5.76 8.98
CA LYS A 579 -28.39 5.95 10.43
C LYS A 579 -29.44 5.04 11.06
N ASP A 580 -29.02 4.16 11.97
CA ASP A 580 -29.94 3.42 12.83
C ASP A 580 -30.56 4.36 13.86
N LEU A 581 -31.87 4.61 13.77
CA LEU A 581 -32.56 5.54 14.67
C LEU A 581 -32.71 5.02 16.11
N SER A 582 -32.40 3.75 16.36
CA SER A 582 -32.45 3.15 17.70
C SER A 582 -31.15 3.27 18.48
N THR A 583 -29.99 3.23 17.80
CA THR A 583 -28.65 3.30 18.42
C THR A 583 -27.90 4.59 18.07
N ASN A 584 -28.36 5.33 17.06
CA ASN A 584 -27.66 6.46 16.42
C ASN A 584 -26.37 6.11 15.67
N ILE A 585 -25.99 4.82 15.58
CA ILE A 585 -24.87 4.36 14.75
C ILE A 585 -25.12 4.75 13.29
N VAL A 586 -24.13 5.36 12.67
CA VAL A 586 -24.14 5.74 11.25
C VAL A 586 -23.22 4.80 10.49
N SER A 587 -23.70 4.28 9.36
CA SER A 587 -22.86 3.58 8.40
C SER A 587 -22.83 4.35 7.09
N SER A 588 -21.66 4.47 6.47
CA SER A 588 -21.48 5.27 5.26
C SER A 588 -21.07 4.38 4.09
N ILE A 589 -21.83 4.44 3.00
CA ILE A 589 -21.56 3.69 1.78
C ILE A 589 -20.86 4.65 0.80
N PRO A 590 -19.53 4.57 0.63
CA PRO A 590 -18.83 5.38 -0.35
C PRO A 590 -19.30 5.07 -1.77
N TYR A 591 -19.40 6.11 -2.59
CA TYR A 591 -19.53 5.99 -4.05
C TYR A 591 -18.56 6.92 -4.74
N PHE A 592 -18.10 6.54 -5.93
CA PHE A 592 -17.27 7.40 -6.76
C PHE A 592 -17.43 7.06 -8.23
N GLY A 593 -17.00 7.97 -9.11
CA GLY A 593 -16.92 7.73 -10.54
C GLY A 593 -16.08 8.79 -11.25
N SER A 594 -15.86 8.58 -12.54
CA SER A 594 -15.33 9.60 -13.44
C SER A 594 -16.35 9.90 -14.53
N THR A 595 -16.32 11.14 -15.04
CA THR A 595 -17.10 11.51 -16.23
C THR A 595 -16.32 11.31 -17.53
N VAL A 596 -15.07 10.88 -17.41
CA VAL A 596 -14.16 10.62 -18.51
C VAL A 596 -14.21 9.15 -18.88
N GLU A 597 -14.24 8.87 -20.18
CA GLU A 597 -14.09 7.51 -20.70
C GLU A 597 -12.60 7.21 -20.82
N PHE A 598 -12.06 6.30 -20.03
CA PHE A 598 -10.62 6.00 -19.99
C PHE A 598 -10.14 5.38 -21.30
N HIS A 599 -11.04 4.70 -22.01
CA HIS A 599 -10.76 4.24 -23.37
C HIS A 599 -10.39 5.40 -24.32
N SER A 600 -10.97 6.58 -24.11
CA SER A 600 -10.72 7.78 -24.92
C SER A 600 -9.56 8.64 -24.43
N LEU A 601 -9.03 8.35 -23.23
CA LEU A 601 -7.90 9.09 -22.67
C LEU A 601 -6.64 8.74 -23.42
N GLU A 602 -5.94 9.77 -23.90
CA GLU A 602 -4.58 9.62 -24.37
C GLU A 602 -3.71 9.15 -23.19
N THR A 603 -3.27 7.90 -23.24
CA THR A 603 -2.46 7.31 -22.15
C THR A 603 -1.03 7.86 -22.15
N GLN A 604 -0.65 8.61 -23.19
CA GLN A 604 0.69 9.16 -23.40
C GLN A 604 0.67 10.70 -23.44
N THR A 605 1.84 11.30 -23.24
CA THR A 605 2.07 12.73 -23.47
C THR A 605 2.83 12.88 -24.80
N ASP A 606 2.35 13.76 -25.68
CA ASP A 606 2.88 14.00 -27.04
C ASP A 606 4.40 14.28 -27.10
N GLU A 607 5.02 14.68 -25.98
CA GLU A 607 6.41 15.14 -25.91
C GLU A 607 7.45 14.08 -25.48
N GLU A 608 7.05 12.87 -25.06
CA GLU A 608 7.97 11.98 -24.31
C GLU A 608 8.35 10.67 -25.00
N PHE A 609 7.86 10.41 -26.20
CA PHE A 609 8.29 9.22 -26.93
C PHE A 609 9.52 9.51 -27.79
N TYR A 610 10.70 9.14 -27.28
CA TYR A 610 11.92 9.20 -28.04
C TYR A 610 12.79 7.96 -27.83
N TRP A 611 13.35 7.50 -28.93
CA TRP A 611 14.41 6.50 -28.94
C TRP A 611 15.73 7.23 -28.70
N LYS A 612 16.43 6.89 -27.62
CA LYS A 612 17.79 7.41 -27.36
C LYS A 612 18.81 6.32 -27.58
N GLU A 613 19.89 6.67 -28.28
CA GLU A 613 21.10 5.86 -28.31
C GLU A 613 21.98 6.30 -27.15
N PHE A 614 22.27 5.40 -26.23
CA PHE A 614 23.25 5.66 -25.18
C PHE A 614 24.62 5.17 -25.64
N HIS A 615 25.49 6.12 -25.98
CA HIS A 615 26.91 5.89 -26.24
C HIS A 615 27.69 6.04 -24.95
N TYR A 616 28.20 4.95 -24.35
CA TYR A 616 28.99 5.05 -23.13
C TYR A 616 30.38 5.67 -23.38
N GLU A 617 30.45 7.00 -23.59
CA GLU A 617 31.72 7.70 -23.70
C GLU A 617 32.37 7.87 -22.31
N PRO A 618 33.71 7.72 -22.19
CA PRO A 618 34.42 7.85 -20.92
C PRO A 618 34.29 9.20 -20.21
N ASP A 619 33.76 10.24 -20.86
CA ASP A 619 33.67 11.61 -20.33
C ASP A 619 32.27 12.02 -19.81
N GLY A 620 31.29 11.11 -19.88
CA GLY A 620 29.98 11.29 -19.25
C GLY A 620 28.96 12.13 -20.02
N ARG A 621 29.17 12.43 -21.31
CA ARG A 621 28.18 13.17 -22.13
C ARG A 621 27.34 12.22 -22.99
N TYR A 622 26.01 12.38 -22.94
CA TYR A 622 25.07 11.50 -23.67
C TYR A 622 23.91 12.27 -24.31
N CYS A 623 23.48 11.74 -25.47
CA CYS A 623 22.15 11.76 -26.12
C CYS A 623 22.23 12.24 -27.58
N ASP A 624 22.29 11.31 -28.54
CA ASP A 624 21.80 11.56 -29.89
C ASP A 624 20.46 10.81 -30.07
N MET A 625 19.46 11.51 -30.62
CA MET A 625 18.19 10.89 -31.02
C MET A 625 18.41 9.99 -32.24
N TRP A 626 17.81 8.80 -32.25
CA TRP A 626 17.91 7.90 -33.41
C TRP A 626 17.37 8.58 -34.67
N VAL A 627 18.14 8.46 -35.75
CA VAL A 627 17.72 8.84 -37.10
C VAL A 627 17.62 7.59 -37.97
N ASN A 628 16.84 7.65 -39.05
CA ASN A 628 16.70 6.54 -39.98
C ASN A 628 18.07 6.02 -40.44
N GLY A 629 18.35 4.74 -40.18
CA GLY A 629 19.59 4.07 -40.56
C GLY A 629 20.73 4.15 -39.55
N SER A 630 20.46 4.54 -38.30
CA SER A 630 21.41 4.35 -37.18
C SER A 630 21.84 2.88 -37.08
N VAL A 631 23.11 2.65 -36.76
CA VAL A 631 23.74 1.32 -36.75
C VAL A 631 24.10 0.93 -35.32
N VAL A 632 23.44 -0.09 -34.77
CA VAL A 632 23.80 -0.71 -33.49
C VAL A 632 24.96 -1.68 -33.78
N ASN A 633 26.19 -1.34 -33.36
CA ASN A 633 27.38 -2.10 -33.78
C ASN A 633 28.18 -2.80 -32.66
N ASP A 634 27.84 -2.63 -31.39
CA ASP A 634 28.58 -3.25 -30.29
C ASP A 634 27.69 -3.58 -29.07
N THR A 635 28.27 -4.24 -28.08
CA THR A 635 27.62 -4.57 -26.80
C THR A 635 27.57 -3.43 -25.78
N ASN A 636 28.03 -2.23 -26.15
CA ASN A 636 27.95 -1.02 -25.34
C ASN A 636 26.83 -0.07 -25.82
N HIS A 637 26.30 -0.27 -27.03
CA HIS A 637 25.11 0.42 -27.54
C HIS A 637 23.85 -0.34 -27.16
N PHE A 638 23.19 0.13 -26.11
CA PHE A 638 21.87 -0.36 -25.73
C PHE A 638 20.82 0.56 -26.35
N MET A 639 19.79 -0.06 -26.94
CA MET A 639 18.61 0.70 -27.32
C MET A 639 17.78 0.91 -26.06
N GLN A 640 17.58 2.16 -25.67
CA GLN A 640 16.71 2.49 -24.55
C GLN A 640 15.39 3.04 -25.06
N ILE A 641 14.32 2.43 -24.57
CA ILE A 641 12.94 2.77 -24.94
C ILE A 641 12.35 3.52 -23.76
N TYR A 642 11.96 4.77 -23.98
CA TYR A 642 11.27 5.59 -22.99
C TYR A 642 9.82 5.72 -23.36
N PHE A 643 8.95 5.46 -22.40
CA PHE A 643 7.54 5.80 -22.51
C PHE A 643 6.99 6.14 -21.13
N ASN A 644 5.99 7.03 -21.11
CA ASN A 644 5.28 7.43 -19.91
C ASN A 644 3.82 7.01 -20.06
N ASP A 645 3.29 6.34 -19.04
CA ASP A 645 1.91 5.91 -18.99
C ASP A 645 1.16 6.70 -17.92
N ARG A 646 0.26 7.57 -18.37
CA ARG A 646 -0.50 8.52 -17.54
C ARG A 646 -1.51 7.82 -16.64
N ILE A 647 -1.99 6.62 -16.98
CA ILE A 647 -3.03 5.93 -16.21
C ILE A 647 -2.79 4.41 -16.15
N GLY A 648 -1.62 3.92 -16.53
CA GLY A 648 -1.35 2.48 -16.58
C GLY A 648 -2.06 1.80 -17.75
N SER A 649 -1.64 0.58 -18.09
CA SER A 649 -2.18 -0.16 -19.23
C SER A 649 -2.39 -1.63 -18.88
N PRO A 650 -3.51 -2.24 -19.33
CA PRO A 650 -3.71 -3.67 -19.15
C PRO A 650 -2.65 -4.51 -19.88
N LEU A 651 -2.02 -3.96 -20.93
CA LEU A 651 -1.03 -4.68 -21.71
C LEU A 651 -0.08 -3.75 -22.47
N ILE A 652 1.22 -3.90 -22.23
CA ILE A 652 2.28 -3.26 -23.01
C ILE A 652 3.05 -4.34 -23.76
N ASP A 653 3.32 -4.13 -25.04
CA ASP A 653 4.09 -5.04 -25.87
C ASP A 653 5.13 -4.27 -26.68
N ILE A 654 6.37 -4.78 -26.69
CA ILE A 654 7.47 -4.20 -27.46
C ILE A 654 8.02 -5.25 -28.41
N LEU A 655 7.82 -4.99 -29.69
CA LEU A 655 8.07 -5.93 -30.77
C LEU A 655 9.20 -5.46 -31.67
N VAL A 656 10.04 -6.38 -32.13
CA VAL A 656 10.92 -6.16 -33.27
C VAL A 656 10.20 -6.60 -34.54
N VAL A 657 10.16 -5.71 -35.53
CA VAL A 657 9.52 -5.94 -36.83
C VAL A 657 10.46 -5.63 -37.98
N GLU A 658 10.20 -6.19 -39.16
CA GLU A 658 11.01 -5.90 -40.36
C GLU A 658 10.93 -4.41 -40.75
N LYS A 659 11.97 -3.88 -41.40
CA LYS A 659 12.04 -2.48 -41.84
C LYS A 659 10.81 -2.01 -42.65
N ASP A 660 10.24 -2.87 -43.47
CA ASP A 660 9.09 -2.57 -44.32
C ASP A 660 7.74 -2.93 -43.67
N TRP A 661 7.71 -3.19 -42.36
CA TRP A 661 6.48 -3.36 -41.58
C TRP A 661 5.61 -2.09 -41.66
N THR A 662 4.30 -2.30 -41.79
CA THR A 662 3.24 -1.29 -41.88
C THR A 662 2.04 -1.67 -41.01
N GLU A 663 1.14 -0.72 -40.74
CA GLU A 663 -0.06 -0.94 -39.92
C GLU A 663 -0.95 -2.08 -40.46
N THR A 664 -0.99 -2.31 -41.77
CA THR A 664 -1.75 -3.43 -42.37
C THR A 664 -1.16 -4.81 -42.07
N ASP A 665 0.08 -4.87 -41.58
CA ASP A 665 0.74 -6.10 -41.13
C ASP A 665 0.40 -6.42 -39.66
N PHE A 666 -0.37 -5.57 -38.97
CA PHE A 666 -0.76 -5.78 -37.58
C PHE A 666 -1.64 -7.03 -37.40
N VAL A 667 -1.26 -7.88 -36.43
CA VAL A 667 -2.05 -9.00 -35.95
C VAL A 667 -1.85 -9.16 -34.45
N TYR A 668 -2.92 -9.53 -33.74
CA TYR A 668 -2.87 -9.90 -32.34
C TYR A 668 -3.55 -11.27 -32.08
N PRO A 669 -2.95 -12.16 -31.26
CA PRO A 669 -1.60 -12.06 -30.73
C PRO A 669 -0.55 -12.19 -31.85
N PRO A 670 0.60 -11.50 -31.76
CA PRO A 670 1.63 -11.60 -32.78
C PRO A 670 2.34 -12.96 -32.70
N VAL A 671 2.70 -13.53 -33.86
CA VAL A 671 3.34 -14.85 -33.98
C VAL A 671 4.69 -14.70 -34.69
N PRO A 672 5.83 -15.03 -34.04
CA PRO A 672 7.16 -14.86 -34.63
C PRO A 672 7.26 -15.47 -36.04
N GLY A 673 7.81 -14.70 -36.99
CA GLY A 673 7.95 -15.08 -38.39
C GLY A 673 6.70 -14.92 -39.26
N GLN A 674 5.61 -14.35 -38.72
CA GLN A 674 4.39 -14.02 -39.49
C GLN A 674 4.18 -12.51 -39.55
N ASN A 675 3.62 -12.02 -40.67
CA ASN A 675 3.31 -10.61 -40.87
C ASN A 675 4.47 -9.67 -40.48
N LYS A 676 5.69 -10.06 -40.86
CA LYS A 676 6.94 -9.31 -40.62
C LYS A 676 7.26 -9.06 -39.14
N PHE A 677 6.59 -9.75 -38.22
CA PHE A 677 6.97 -9.76 -36.82
C PHE A 677 8.13 -10.72 -36.60
N ILE A 678 9.23 -10.21 -36.06
CA ILE A 678 10.43 -11.01 -35.79
C ILE A 678 10.27 -11.73 -34.45
N GLU A 679 10.27 -10.96 -33.35
CA GLU A 679 10.12 -11.46 -31.99
C GLU A 679 9.95 -10.27 -31.03
N ARG A 680 9.56 -10.52 -29.79
CA ARG A 680 9.58 -9.53 -28.70
C ARG A 680 11.01 -9.26 -28.23
N ILE A 681 11.26 -8.06 -27.73
CA ILE A 681 12.51 -7.79 -27.02
C ILE A 681 12.53 -8.53 -25.67
N GLN A 682 13.71 -8.95 -25.22
CA GLN A 682 13.90 -9.38 -23.85
C GLN A 682 14.04 -8.12 -22.98
N GLY A 683 13.02 -7.83 -22.16
CA GLY A 683 13.13 -6.76 -21.17
C GLY A 683 14.21 -7.09 -20.14
N THR A 684 15.07 -6.12 -19.82
CA THR A 684 16.21 -6.30 -18.91
C THR A 684 15.90 -5.85 -17.49
N ARG A 685 15.04 -4.83 -17.32
CA ARG A 685 14.60 -4.35 -16.00
C ARG A 685 13.42 -5.12 -15.43
N TYR A 686 12.52 -5.63 -16.27
CA TYR A 686 11.29 -6.26 -15.81
C TYR A 686 11.38 -7.78 -15.87
N PRO A 687 11.33 -8.49 -14.71
CA PRO A 687 11.56 -9.93 -14.63
C PRO A 687 10.52 -10.81 -15.34
N GLY A 688 9.54 -10.22 -16.03
CA GLY A 688 8.55 -10.92 -16.86
C GLY A 688 8.76 -10.78 -18.39
N GLY A 689 9.57 -9.82 -18.85
CA GLY A 689 9.67 -9.48 -20.27
C GLY A 689 8.33 -9.01 -20.87
N TYR A 690 8.24 -9.03 -22.20
CA TYR A 690 7.01 -8.70 -22.93
C TYR A 690 6.28 -9.96 -23.41
N PRO A 691 4.94 -9.95 -23.50
CA PRO A 691 4.09 -8.80 -23.20
C PRO A 691 3.95 -8.57 -21.69
N TRP A 692 3.95 -7.30 -21.29
CA TRP A 692 3.82 -6.89 -19.90
C TRP A 692 2.36 -6.61 -19.58
N HIS A 693 1.75 -7.54 -18.85
CA HIS A 693 0.36 -7.44 -18.42
C HIS A 693 0.22 -6.57 -17.17
N TYR A 694 -0.86 -5.78 -17.14
CA TYR A 694 -1.25 -4.96 -15.99
C TYR A 694 -0.13 -4.01 -15.56
N ALA A 695 0.45 -3.34 -16.54
CA ALA A 695 1.47 -2.34 -16.31
C ALA A 695 0.87 -1.20 -15.45
N PRO A 696 1.50 -0.86 -14.31
CA PRO A 696 1.01 0.22 -13.48
C PRO A 696 1.29 1.56 -14.16
N ARG A 697 0.65 2.61 -13.64
CA ARG A 697 0.94 4.01 -14.02
C ARG A 697 2.42 4.31 -13.75
N SER A 698 3.05 5.12 -14.61
CA SER A 698 4.41 5.62 -14.37
C SER A 698 4.49 6.46 -13.09
N ASN A 699 5.60 6.35 -12.37
CA ASN A 699 5.87 7.20 -11.22
C ASN A 699 6.41 8.57 -11.69
N THR A 700 6.22 9.61 -10.86
CA THR A 700 6.35 11.03 -11.24
C THR A 700 7.76 11.58 -11.20
N THR A 701 8.67 10.89 -10.54
CA THR A 701 10.07 11.29 -10.57
C THR A 701 10.57 11.01 -11.98
N LEU A 702 11.12 12.01 -12.66
CA LEU A 702 11.71 11.87 -14.01
C LEU A 702 12.75 10.73 -14.08
N ASP A 703 13.27 10.28 -12.94
CA ASP A 703 14.16 9.14 -12.79
C ASP A 703 13.46 7.76 -12.87
N ASP A 704 12.13 7.71 -12.72
CA ASP A 704 11.27 6.50 -12.74
C ASP A 704 10.40 6.41 -14.02
N GLN A 705 10.79 7.08 -15.10
CA GLN A 705 10.22 6.78 -16.43
C GLN A 705 10.42 5.29 -16.73
N TRP A 706 9.46 4.67 -17.44
CA TRP A 706 9.65 3.30 -17.90
C TRP A 706 10.78 3.32 -18.92
N ASP A 707 11.94 2.80 -18.51
CA ASP A 707 13.05 2.56 -19.39
C ASP A 707 13.32 1.07 -19.48
N ASP A 708 13.40 0.57 -20.70
CA ASP A 708 13.89 -0.77 -20.94
C ASP A 708 15.11 -0.71 -21.85
N TRP A 709 16.09 -1.53 -21.51
CA TRP A 709 17.34 -1.60 -22.23
C TRP A 709 17.26 -2.86 -23.08
N HIS A 710 17.35 -2.70 -24.38
CA HIS A 710 17.50 -3.82 -25.30
C HIS A 710 18.98 -3.99 -25.61
N ASP A 711 19.52 -5.11 -25.12
CA ASP A 711 20.91 -5.56 -25.31
C ASP A 711 21.09 -6.41 -26.58
N GLY A 712 20.07 -6.44 -27.45
CA GLY A 712 20.03 -7.29 -28.64
C GLY A 712 19.42 -8.66 -28.38
N LEU A 713 19.06 -9.01 -27.15
CA LEU A 713 18.36 -10.26 -26.86
C LEU A 713 16.86 -10.15 -27.09
N LEU A 714 16.33 -11.20 -27.70
CA LEU A 714 14.92 -11.42 -27.94
C LEU A 714 14.31 -12.24 -26.80
N ALA A 715 13.00 -12.15 -26.58
CA ALA A 715 12.31 -12.80 -25.45
C ALA A 715 12.49 -14.34 -25.42
N ASN A 716 12.82 -14.96 -26.55
CA ASN A 716 13.14 -16.39 -26.64
C ASN A 716 14.61 -16.73 -26.27
N GLY A 717 15.40 -15.74 -25.84
CA GLY A 717 16.81 -15.83 -25.47
C GLY A 717 17.79 -15.83 -26.65
N SER A 718 17.31 -15.70 -27.89
CA SER A 718 18.18 -15.56 -29.06
C SER A 718 18.63 -14.10 -29.27
N VAL A 719 19.76 -13.92 -29.94
CA VAL A 719 20.23 -12.60 -30.36
C VAL A 719 19.50 -12.20 -31.64
N LEU A 720 19.00 -10.96 -31.71
CA LEU A 720 18.40 -10.39 -32.91
C LEU A 720 19.40 -10.48 -34.07
N PRO A 721 19.11 -11.15 -35.21
CA PRO A 721 20.10 -11.33 -36.27
C PRO A 721 20.55 -10.00 -36.90
N ALA A 722 21.73 -9.97 -37.54
CA ALA A 722 22.13 -8.80 -38.33
C ALA A 722 21.09 -8.51 -39.43
N GLY A 723 20.69 -7.25 -39.59
CA GLY A 723 19.61 -6.88 -40.49
C GLY A 723 19.09 -5.47 -40.25
N GLU A 724 18.03 -5.10 -40.99
CA GLU A 724 17.36 -3.81 -40.83
C GLU A 724 15.97 -4.01 -40.21
N TYR A 725 15.69 -3.29 -39.11
CA TYR A 725 14.50 -3.51 -38.30
C TYR A 725 13.85 -2.20 -37.88
N LYS A 726 12.65 -2.30 -37.32
CA LYS A 726 11.98 -1.27 -36.52
C LYS A 726 11.55 -1.89 -35.20
N ILE A 727 11.30 -1.04 -34.21
CA ILE A 727 10.58 -1.40 -33.00
C ILE A 727 9.14 -0.90 -33.12
N LEU A 728 8.20 -1.76 -32.74
CA LEU A 728 6.79 -1.44 -32.57
C LEU A 728 6.46 -1.53 -31.08
N LEU A 729 6.24 -0.38 -30.45
CA LEU A 729 5.64 -0.28 -29.11
C LEU A 729 4.12 -0.27 -29.26
N ARG A 730 3.44 -1.05 -28.42
CA ARG A 730 1.98 -1.08 -28.35
C ARG A 730 1.53 -1.03 -26.90
N ILE A 731 0.65 -0.09 -26.58
CA ILE A 731 0.06 0.07 -25.26
C ILE A 731 -1.45 -0.05 -25.41
N LEU A 732 -2.04 -1.07 -24.78
CA LEU A 732 -3.46 -1.34 -24.88
C LEU A 732 -4.26 -0.26 -24.15
N LYS A 733 -5.32 0.26 -24.78
CA LYS A 733 -6.24 1.19 -24.13
C LYS A 733 -6.99 0.52 -22.96
N HIS A 734 -7.61 1.33 -22.12
CA HIS A 734 -8.54 0.82 -21.11
C HIS A 734 -9.84 0.34 -21.76
N ASN A 735 -10.53 -0.60 -21.11
CA ASN A 735 -11.86 -1.11 -21.49
C ASN A 735 -11.99 -1.64 -22.94
N VAL A 736 -10.89 -2.16 -23.50
CA VAL A 736 -10.84 -2.74 -24.86
C VAL A 736 -11.70 -4.01 -24.96
N GLN A 737 -12.52 -4.10 -26.00
CA GLN A 737 -13.34 -5.28 -26.28
C GLN A 737 -12.62 -6.30 -27.19
N ASP A 738 -11.82 -5.82 -28.15
CA ASP A 738 -11.10 -6.66 -29.11
C ASP A 738 -9.65 -6.17 -29.29
N PRO A 739 -8.66 -6.80 -28.63
CA PRO A 739 -7.27 -6.42 -28.78
C PRO A 739 -6.69 -6.71 -30.18
N SER A 740 -7.47 -7.31 -31.09
CA SER A 740 -7.07 -7.48 -32.50
C SER A 740 -7.38 -6.30 -33.41
N ASP A 741 -8.08 -5.28 -32.91
CA ASP A 741 -8.26 -4.01 -33.61
C ASP A 741 -7.06 -3.09 -33.34
N TRP A 742 -6.49 -2.51 -34.39
CA TRP A 742 -5.34 -1.59 -34.31
C TRP A 742 -5.66 -0.34 -33.50
N ASP A 743 -6.89 0.17 -33.62
CA ASP A 743 -7.33 1.43 -33.01
C ASP A 743 -7.55 1.30 -31.49
N GLU A 744 -7.55 0.08 -30.96
CA GLU A 744 -7.65 -0.22 -29.52
C GLU A 744 -6.28 -0.09 -28.80
N TRP A 745 -5.22 0.24 -29.54
CA TRP A 745 -3.87 0.41 -29.02
C TRP A 745 -3.33 1.82 -29.30
N TYR A 746 -2.47 2.29 -28.41
CA TYR A 746 -1.49 3.31 -28.74
C TYR A 746 -0.28 2.62 -29.35
N ASN A 747 -0.12 2.79 -30.66
CA ASN A 747 0.97 2.19 -31.40
C ASN A 747 2.01 3.25 -31.75
N HIS A 748 3.28 2.94 -31.52
CA HIS A 748 4.38 3.74 -32.01
C HIS A 748 5.41 2.88 -32.73
N VAL A 749 5.78 3.29 -33.94
CA VAL A 749 6.77 2.61 -34.77
C VAL A 749 8.03 3.45 -34.84
N SER A 750 9.17 2.89 -34.46
CA SER A 750 10.46 3.58 -34.50
C SER A 750 10.89 3.93 -35.93
N PRO A 751 11.81 4.90 -36.09
CA PRO A 751 12.73 4.92 -37.24
C PRO A 751 13.39 3.54 -37.43
N TRP A 752 13.72 3.17 -38.66
CA TRP A 752 14.40 1.90 -38.89
C TRP A 752 15.88 2.00 -38.51
N PHE A 753 16.44 0.91 -38.00
CA PHE A 753 17.83 0.78 -37.57
C PHE A 753 18.49 -0.46 -38.19
N VAL A 754 19.83 -0.50 -38.18
CA VAL A 754 20.63 -1.63 -38.63
C VAL A 754 21.28 -2.30 -37.44
N MET A 755 21.10 -3.62 -37.30
CA MET A 755 21.93 -4.45 -36.42
C MET A 755 23.13 -4.96 -37.23
N ASP A 756 24.35 -4.58 -36.85
CA ASP A 756 25.57 -5.01 -37.52
C ASP A 756 26.58 -5.62 -36.53
N TYR A 757 26.72 -6.95 -36.57
CA TYR A 757 27.70 -7.67 -35.75
C TYR A 757 29.09 -7.81 -36.41
N ALA A 758 29.28 -7.30 -37.64
CA ALA A 758 30.50 -7.56 -38.40
C ALA A 758 31.78 -6.95 -37.81
N ASN A 759 31.64 -5.92 -36.95
CA ASN A 759 32.76 -5.25 -36.28
C ASN A 759 32.96 -5.69 -34.82
N VAL A 760 32.14 -6.61 -34.32
CA VAL A 760 32.24 -7.13 -32.96
C VAL A 760 33.28 -8.26 -32.93
N THR A 761 34.56 -7.89 -32.94
CA THR A 761 35.67 -8.84 -32.77
C THR A 761 35.75 -9.26 -31.31
N GLU A 762 35.22 -10.45 -31.00
CA GLU A 762 35.22 -11.08 -29.65
C GLU A 762 34.53 -10.25 -28.57
N VAL A 763 33.23 -10.46 -28.38
CA VAL A 763 32.61 -10.09 -27.11
C VAL A 763 33.06 -11.10 -26.06
N ASP A 764 33.85 -10.64 -25.09
CA ASP A 764 33.95 -11.28 -23.78
C ASP A 764 32.61 -11.08 -23.04
N LEU A 765 31.51 -11.62 -23.57
CA LEU A 765 30.32 -11.81 -22.74
C LEU A 765 30.74 -12.83 -21.70
N PRO A 766 30.59 -12.55 -20.39
CA PRO A 766 30.60 -13.61 -19.41
C PRO A 766 29.35 -14.46 -19.68
N LEU A 767 29.46 -15.38 -20.64
CA LEU A 767 28.62 -16.55 -20.75
C LEU A 767 28.96 -17.40 -19.52
N THR A 768 28.53 -16.98 -18.33
CA THR A 768 28.27 -17.89 -17.23
C THR A 768 27.21 -18.82 -17.77
N THR A 769 27.68 -19.95 -18.31
CA THR A 769 26.83 -21.07 -18.68
C THR A 769 26.18 -21.53 -17.37
N ILE A 770 25.01 -20.98 -17.05
CA ILE A 770 24.18 -21.51 -15.98
C ILE A 770 23.75 -22.88 -16.49
N SER A 771 24.51 -23.89 -16.11
CA SER A 771 24.17 -25.29 -16.32
C SER A 771 22.99 -25.57 -15.40
N ILE A 772 21.78 -25.28 -15.87
CA ILE A 772 20.56 -25.79 -15.27
C ILE A 772 20.67 -27.32 -15.40
N SER A 773 20.90 -28.00 -14.28
CA SER A 773 20.86 -29.45 -14.24
C SER A 773 19.50 -29.88 -14.79
N GLN A 774 19.50 -30.50 -15.98
CA GLN A 774 18.33 -31.18 -16.51
C GLN A 774 17.97 -32.29 -15.52
N THR A 775 17.13 -31.95 -14.55
CA THR A 775 16.48 -32.93 -13.72
C THR A 775 15.51 -33.64 -14.65
N THR A 776 15.80 -34.90 -14.94
CA THR A 776 15.03 -35.73 -15.88
C THR A 776 13.56 -35.69 -15.50
N LEU A 777 12.76 -34.91 -16.22
CA LEU A 777 11.30 -34.96 -16.14
C LEU A 777 10.89 -36.37 -16.58
N LYS A 778 10.59 -37.21 -15.59
CA LYS A 778 10.03 -38.53 -15.79
C LYS A 778 8.65 -38.32 -16.41
N THR A 779 8.55 -38.63 -17.70
CA THR A 779 7.29 -38.57 -18.46
C THR A 779 6.28 -39.47 -17.76
N VAL A 780 5.31 -38.88 -17.05
CA VAL A 780 4.14 -39.61 -16.58
C VAL A 780 3.20 -39.69 -17.77
N SER A 781 3.19 -40.83 -18.45
CA SER A 781 2.19 -41.14 -19.46
C SER A 781 0.81 -41.20 -18.80
N THR A 782 0.00 -40.18 -19.00
CA THR A 782 -1.44 -40.26 -18.71
C THR A 782 -2.09 -41.07 -19.82
N SER A 783 -2.65 -42.22 -19.44
CA SER A 783 -3.50 -43.02 -20.31
C SER A 783 -4.74 -42.21 -20.70
N ALA A 784 -4.95 -42.06 -22.01
CA ALA A 784 -6.12 -41.41 -22.58
C ALA A 784 -7.42 -42.08 -22.09
N ALA A 785 -8.21 -41.35 -21.32
CA ALA A 785 -9.62 -41.67 -21.10
C ALA A 785 -10.42 -41.03 -22.24
N ALA A 786 -11.14 -41.86 -23.00
CA ALA A 786 -12.01 -41.44 -24.08
C ALA A 786 -13.12 -40.52 -23.55
N ALA A 787 -13.13 -39.26 -23.97
CA ALA A 787 -14.25 -38.35 -23.76
C ALA A 787 -15.33 -38.62 -24.80
N SER A 788 -16.49 -39.11 -24.34
CA SER A 788 -17.72 -39.16 -25.11
C SER A 788 -18.25 -37.74 -25.29
N THR A 789 -18.44 -37.33 -26.54
CA THR A 789 -19.08 -36.08 -26.92
C THR A 789 -20.58 -36.12 -26.62
N SER A 790 -21.01 -35.29 -25.66
CA SER A 790 -22.41 -34.85 -25.57
C SER A 790 -22.46 -33.34 -25.73
N SER A 791 -22.97 -32.90 -26.88
CA SER A 791 -23.31 -31.51 -27.18
C SER A 791 -24.37 -30.99 -26.21
N MET A 792 -24.08 -29.90 -25.51
CA MET A 792 -25.10 -29.03 -24.93
C MET A 792 -24.93 -27.65 -25.52
N ASP A 793 -25.98 -27.23 -26.26
CA ASP A 793 -26.26 -25.85 -26.64
C ASP A 793 -26.23 -24.95 -25.39
N MET A 794 -25.43 -23.88 -25.43
CA MET A 794 -25.62 -22.70 -24.60
C MET A 794 -25.89 -21.51 -25.51
N ALA A 795 -27.14 -21.36 -25.88
CA ALA A 795 -27.70 -20.08 -26.28
C ALA A 795 -28.22 -19.37 -25.02
N GLY A 796 -27.69 -18.17 -24.77
CA GLY A 796 -28.31 -17.17 -23.92
C GLY A 796 -27.81 -17.11 -22.48
N MET A 797 -27.03 -16.08 -22.18
CA MET A 797 -27.27 -15.20 -21.04
C MET A 797 -26.38 -13.95 -21.19
N HIS A 798 -26.99 -12.90 -21.75
CA HIS A 798 -26.62 -11.52 -21.48
C HIS A 798 -27.41 -11.08 -20.25
N MET A 799 -26.71 -10.68 -19.21
CA MET A 799 -27.03 -9.53 -18.35
C MET A 799 -25.80 -9.19 -17.54
#